data_AF-A0A943ARP4-F1
#
_entry.id   AF-A0A943ARP4-F1
#
_cell.length_a   1.000
_cell.length_b   1.000
_cell.length_c   1.000
_cell.angle_alpha   90.00
_cell.angle_beta   90.00
_cell.angle_gamma   90.00
#
_symmetry.space_group_name_H-M   'P 1'
#
loop_
_entity.id
_entity.type
_entity.pdbx_description
1 polymer ?
#
loop_
_entity_poly.entity_id
_entity_poly.type
_entity_poly.pdbx_seq_one_letter_code
_entity_poly.pdbx_strand_id
1 'polypeptide(L)'
;MKRILLVCGLLALFSCTKDQTEVASDGGTQSGAVFSGSLSKAAKGTVAVKLTPQAAAAVVAQQTRSGETVAARSGIEDIDAALERIGVTRFERLWAYDPAWEDRYSVTGINRWYTVYFDEHTDVAEVGKLLAERPGIAVVQYPIDPKYRRVMKEGTVKPYFVENDSKANVSTRAVTAMNDPFLNKQWHYDNPGTGNKSKTGADINLTDAWSLCTGSSDIIVAVIDEPIYTEHPDLKANIWTKPGTTSEHGYNFYNQSATLDWKSSYNDPDYGMVYADHGSHVAGVIAAVNNNGVGIGGIAGGDGGNGVKLMSCQILGYGENNIDYYYADSKAFEYALKNGAVIAQNSWGWTVSEDTTPDDNEKEWNYGYSNVDALKDAMNTFIQYAGTENPDSPIQGGLVIFAAGNDGDLWQDAKMYPPAYAPVIAVGAMDWGFQPAYYTCYGSWVDITAPGGDQSVDYYNGGVFSTILCDDAINYEDGRKSSGSYGYGFMQGTSMACPHVSGVAALGLSYAAQLGRKFTAAEYTSLLLSSVYGIDRYFGGTKISYGYDNEKITLVMSNYENKMGGGCIDALKLLLAIKGTPAIYVKTGEATVVDFASYFGGANSKVVLKSVLSEDFAKVGLTSLPAFSGTKLTLNCPKAGVTIFTVKAEAGDMEISREFAIVSRSGLAANGGWL
;
A
#
# COMPACT_ATOMS: atom_id res chain seq x y z
N MET A 1 1.35 55.33 42.44
CA MET A 1 2.47 55.91 41.67
C MET A 1 3.37 54.77 41.20
N LYS A 2 3.59 54.70 39.87
CA LYS A 2 4.67 54.08 39.04
C LYS A 2 5.72 53.21 39.77
N ARG A 3 6.09 52.00 39.31
CA ARG A 3 6.76 51.65 38.02
C ARG A 3 6.50 50.16 37.69
N ILE A 4 5.92 49.82 36.54
CA ILE A 4 6.57 49.30 35.31
C ILE A 4 7.59 48.17 35.58
N LEU A 5 7.18 46.94 35.29
CA LEU A 5 8.03 45.92 34.67
C LEU A 5 7.21 45.23 33.58
N LEU A 6 7.51 45.59 32.34
CA LEU A 6 7.20 44.79 31.15
C LEU A 6 8.12 43.57 31.19
N VAL A 7 7.56 42.37 31.15
CA VAL A 7 8.27 41.17 30.68
C VAL A 7 7.58 40.75 29.40
N CYS A 8 8.16 41.15 28.27
CA CYS A 8 7.88 40.59 26.96
C CYS A 8 8.33 39.12 26.97
N GLY A 9 7.37 38.20 27.10
CA GLY A 9 7.60 36.81 26.73
C GLY A 9 7.66 36.73 25.20
N LEU A 10 8.85 36.57 24.65
CA LEU A 10 9.03 36.12 23.28
C LEU A 10 8.31 34.78 23.12
N LEU A 11 7.25 34.76 22.32
CA LEU A 11 6.73 33.55 21.68
C LEU A 11 7.80 33.06 20.69
N ALA A 12 8.68 32.17 21.16
CA ALA A 12 9.46 31.34 20.27
C ALA A 12 8.51 30.33 19.62
N LEU A 13 8.24 30.53 18.32
CA LEU A 13 7.70 29.51 17.43
C LEU A 13 8.60 28.28 17.52
N PHE A 14 8.13 27.21 18.15
CA PHE A 14 8.72 25.88 17.98
C PHE A 14 8.35 25.37 16.59
N SER A 15 9.09 25.85 15.59
CA SER A 15 9.36 25.06 14.39
C SER A 15 10.27 23.92 14.81
N CYS A 16 9.70 22.76 15.12
CA CYS A 16 10.48 21.53 15.18
C CYS A 16 10.79 21.08 13.74
N THR A 17 11.68 21.80 13.08
CA THR A 17 12.62 21.16 12.14
C THR A 17 13.44 20.20 12.99
N LYS A 18 13.20 18.89 12.84
CA LYS A 18 14.22 17.91 13.20
C LYS A 18 15.38 18.18 12.23
N ASP A 19 16.31 19.02 12.66
CA ASP A 19 17.66 18.98 12.10
C ASP A 19 18.13 17.54 12.26
N GLN A 20 18.32 16.86 11.12
CA GLN A 20 19.26 15.76 11.07
C GLN A 20 20.65 16.39 11.23
N THR A 21 21.03 16.69 12.48
CA THR A 21 22.42 16.90 12.80
C THR A 21 23.12 15.57 12.54
N GLU A 22 23.92 15.55 11.48
CA GLU A 22 25.03 14.61 11.34
C GLU A 22 25.71 14.49 12.70
N VAL A 23 25.65 13.30 13.28
CA VAL A 23 26.49 12.96 14.42
C VAL A 23 27.91 12.96 13.89
N ALA A 24 28.64 14.04 14.19
CA ALA A 24 30.10 14.02 14.16
C ALA A 24 30.55 12.94 15.17
N SER A 25 30.83 11.74 14.67
CA SER A 25 31.53 10.72 15.42
C SER A 25 33.02 11.01 15.34
N ASP A 26 33.57 11.31 16.51
CA ASP A 26 35.00 11.47 16.73
C ASP A 26 35.69 10.09 16.60
N GLY A 27 36.73 10.03 15.76
CA GLY A 27 37.82 9.05 15.88
C GLY A 27 37.60 7.61 15.42
N GLY A 28 37.44 7.38 14.11
CA GLY A 28 37.63 6.06 13.50
C GLY A 28 37.24 6.02 12.03
N THR A 29 38.16 6.41 11.13
CA THR A 29 38.02 6.25 9.68
C THR A 29 37.80 4.78 9.30
N GLN A 30 36.56 4.39 9.01
CA GLN A 30 36.32 3.31 8.04
C GLN A 30 36.58 3.91 6.65
N SER A 31 37.71 3.55 6.05
CA SER A 31 38.22 4.14 4.81
C SER A 31 37.81 3.40 3.54
N GLY A 32 36.77 2.56 3.58
CA GLY A 32 36.28 1.79 2.44
C GLY A 32 34.78 1.93 2.22
N ALA A 33 34.31 1.65 0.99
CA ALA A 33 32.89 1.64 0.66
C ALA A 33 32.12 0.59 1.49
N VAL A 34 30.84 0.87 1.74
CA VAL A 34 29.94 -0.10 2.36
C VAL A 34 29.40 -1.06 1.29
N PHE A 35 29.28 -2.34 1.63
CA PHE A 35 28.62 -3.32 0.77
C PHE A 35 27.13 -3.41 1.10
N SER A 36 26.28 -3.41 0.07
CA SER A 36 24.84 -3.70 0.16
C SER A 36 24.48 -4.89 -0.73
N GLY A 37 23.47 -5.66 -0.34
CA GLY A 37 23.06 -6.86 -1.04
C GLY A 37 23.99 -8.06 -0.81
N SER A 38 23.57 -9.22 -1.34
CA SER A 38 24.18 -10.50 -1.04
C SER A 38 24.88 -11.10 -2.24
N LEU A 39 26.08 -11.63 -2.04
CA LEU A 39 26.79 -12.37 -3.08
C LEU A 39 26.07 -13.67 -3.47
N SER A 40 25.37 -14.33 -2.54
CA SER A 40 24.64 -15.57 -2.83
C SER A 40 23.43 -15.34 -3.73
N LYS A 41 22.86 -14.13 -3.69
CA LYS A 41 21.72 -13.71 -4.52
C LYS A 41 22.13 -12.77 -5.66
N ALA A 42 23.43 -12.48 -5.79
CA ALA A 42 23.91 -11.49 -6.74
C ALA A 42 23.65 -11.93 -8.17
N ALA A 43 23.05 -11.03 -8.95
CA ALA A 43 22.96 -11.20 -10.39
C ALA A 43 24.36 -11.05 -11.04
N LYS A 44 24.55 -11.65 -12.21
CA LYS A 44 25.85 -11.68 -12.90
C LYS A 44 26.02 -10.49 -13.84
N GLY A 45 27.27 -10.16 -14.17
CA GLY A 45 27.62 -9.16 -15.19
C GLY A 45 27.39 -7.70 -14.80
N THR A 46 26.94 -7.41 -13.58
CA THR A 46 26.72 -6.03 -13.14
C THR A 46 26.78 -5.85 -11.62
N VAL A 47 27.14 -4.64 -11.20
CA VAL A 47 26.95 -4.10 -9.84
C VAL A 47 26.47 -2.66 -9.92
N ALA A 48 25.82 -2.15 -8.88
CA ALA A 48 25.63 -0.71 -8.73
C ALA A 48 26.61 -0.13 -7.72
N VAL A 49 27.01 1.12 -7.94
CA VAL A 49 27.84 1.88 -7.00
C VAL A 49 27.17 3.20 -6.69
N LYS A 50 27.14 3.57 -5.40
CA LYS A 50 26.77 4.93 -4.98
C LYS A 50 28.05 5.73 -4.81
N LEU A 51 28.18 6.80 -5.57
CA LEU A 51 29.33 7.70 -5.45
C LEU A 51 29.17 8.66 -4.25
N THR A 52 30.29 9.13 -3.72
CA THR A 52 30.30 10.27 -2.80
C THR A 52 29.74 11.51 -3.52
N PRO A 53 29.19 12.51 -2.80
CA PRO A 53 28.66 13.71 -3.44
C PRO A 53 29.69 14.41 -4.35
N GLN A 54 30.95 14.47 -3.92
CA GLN A 54 32.03 15.10 -4.68
C GLN A 54 32.36 14.31 -5.97
N ALA A 55 32.43 12.97 -5.88
CA ALA A 55 32.69 12.13 -7.05
C ALA A 55 31.53 12.20 -8.04
N ALA A 56 30.28 12.10 -7.58
CA ALA A 56 29.10 12.22 -8.43
C ALA A 56 29.06 13.55 -9.20
N ALA A 57 29.37 14.68 -8.54
CA ALA A 57 29.43 15.98 -9.18
C ALA A 57 30.53 16.07 -10.25
N ALA A 58 31.68 15.46 -10.01
CA ALA A 58 32.78 15.42 -10.99
C ALA A 58 32.40 14.60 -12.23
N VAL A 59 31.76 13.43 -12.05
CA VAL A 59 31.29 12.58 -13.16
C VAL A 59 30.28 13.33 -14.02
N VAL A 60 29.26 13.95 -13.41
CA VAL A 60 28.25 14.74 -14.13
C VAL A 60 28.89 15.87 -14.92
N ALA A 61 29.79 16.64 -14.29
CA ALA A 61 30.47 17.74 -14.95
C ALA A 61 31.28 17.28 -16.17
N GLN A 62 31.78 16.04 -16.18
CA GLN A 62 32.50 15.48 -17.31
C GLN A 62 31.58 14.97 -18.43
N GLN A 63 30.53 14.22 -18.08
CA GLN A 63 29.58 13.67 -19.05
C GLN A 63 28.81 14.78 -19.80
N THR A 64 28.44 15.87 -19.12
CA THR A 64 27.80 17.03 -19.77
C THR A 64 28.75 17.76 -20.74
N ARG A 65 30.08 17.65 -20.54
CA ARG A 65 31.08 18.27 -21.44
C ARG A 65 31.43 17.41 -22.66
N SER A 66 31.36 16.09 -22.55
CA SER A 66 31.66 15.17 -23.66
C SER A 66 30.48 14.97 -24.61
N GLY A 67 29.24 15.20 -24.15
CA GLY A 67 28.02 14.93 -24.93
C GLY A 67 27.70 13.43 -25.07
N GLU A 68 28.47 12.56 -24.41
CA GLU A 68 28.26 11.11 -24.37
C GLU A 68 27.51 10.72 -23.09
N THR A 69 26.35 10.08 -23.23
CA THR A 69 25.53 9.59 -22.11
C THR A 69 25.89 8.19 -21.66
N VAL A 70 26.66 7.44 -22.46
CA VAL A 70 27.16 6.10 -22.15
C VAL A 70 28.66 6.09 -22.38
N ALA A 71 29.43 6.01 -21.31
CA ALA A 71 30.87 5.87 -21.36
C ALA A 71 31.29 4.62 -20.59
N ALA A 72 32.38 3.96 -20.98
CA ALA A 72 33.02 2.93 -20.16
C ALA A 72 33.86 3.54 -19.01
N ARG A 73 33.71 4.85 -18.76
CA ARG A 73 34.56 5.64 -17.86
C ARG A 73 33.72 6.63 -17.05
N SER A 74 34.12 6.82 -15.80
CA SER A 74 33.61 7.82 -14.88
C SER A 74 34.26 9.20 -15.09
N GLY A 75 35.50 9.22 -15.57
CA GLY A 75 36.31 10.44 -15.65
C GLY A 75 37.15 10.75 -14.41
N ILE A 76 37.06 9.91 -13.38
CA ILE A 76 37.88 9.98 -12.17
C ILE A 76 38.97 8.92 -12.30
N GLU A 77 40.24 9.34 -12.28
CA GLU A 77 41.40 8.48 -12.59
C GLU A 77 41.41 7.14 -11.81
N ASP A 78 41.23 7.19 -10.49
CA ASP A 78 41.24 5.99 -9.64
C ASP A 78 40.08 5.03 -9.93
N ILE A 79 38.90 5.57 -10.26
CA ILE A 79 37.73 4.77 -10.61
C ILE A 79 37.92 4.20 -12.02
N ASP A 80 38.34 5.01 -12.98
CA ASP A 80 38.58 4.60 -14.36
C ASP A 80 39.63 3.50 -14.47
N ALA A 81 40.69 3.55 -13.65
CA ALA A 81 41.68 2.48 -13.57
C ALA A 81 41.08 1.15 -13.08
N ALA A 82 40.12 1.19 -12.15
CA ALA A 82 39.39 -0.01 -11.73
C ALA A 82 38.42 -0.51 -12.82
N LEU A 83 37.67 0.39 -13.45
CA LEU A 83 36.74 0.04 -14.54
C LEU A 83 37.49 -0.62 -15.73
N GLU A 84 38.67 -0.09 -16.09
CA GLU A 84 39.54 -0.67 -17.12
C GLU A 84 40.04 -2.06 -16.73
N ARG A 85 40.48 -2.24 -15.48
CA ARG A 85 40.94 -3.55 -14.98
C ARG A 85 39.82 -4.60 -14.94
N ILE A 86 38.59 -4.20 -14.67
CA ILE A 86 37.41 -5.08 -14.69
C ILE A 86 37.02 -5.44 -16.14
N GLY A 87 37.34 -4.59 -17.11
CA GLY A 87 36.83 -4.73 -18.47
C GLY A 87 35.38 -4.25 -18.60
N VAL A 88 35.04 -3.15 -17.94
CA VAL A 88 33.67 -2.58 -17.94
C VAL A 88 33.24 -2.20 -19.35
N THR A 89 32.02 -2.62 -19.71
CA THR A 89 31.40 -2.33 -21.01
C THR A 89 30.53 -1.07 -20.96
N ARG A 90 29.87 -0.81 -19.84
CA ARG A 90 29.05 0.39 -19.61
C ARG A 90 29.18 0.87 -18.16
N PHE A 91 29.33 2.19 -18.01
CA PHE A 91 29.23 2.89 -16.74
C PHE A 91 28.22 4.02 -16.89
N GLU A 92 27.03 3.86 -16.33
CA GLU A 92 25.91 4.79 -16.55
C GLU A 92 25.18 5.08 -15.24
N ARG A 93 24.52 6.23 -15.17
CA ARG A 93 23.66 6.51 -14.02
C ARG A 93 22.51 5.51 -13.97
N LEU A 94 22.18 5.03 -12.77
CA LEU A 94 21.06 4.10 -12.57
C LEU A 94 19.71 4.77 -12.90
N TRP A 95 19.58 6.06 -12.57
CA TRP A 95 18.49 6.92 -13.01
C TRP A 95 19.02 8.01 -13.94
N ALA A 96 18.34 8.20 -15.07
CA ALA A 96 18.77 9.15 -16.08
C ALA A 96 18.85 10.57 -15.50
N TYR A 97 19.87 11.33 -15.92
CA TYR A 97 20.01 12.73 -15.52
C TYR A 97 18.77 13.53 -15.95
N ASP A 98 18.16 14.23 -14.99
CA ASP A 98 17.01 15.09 -15.22
C ASP A 98 17.20 16.41 -14.47
N PRO A 99 17.50 17.52 -15.17
CA PRO A 99 17.80 18.79 -14.51
C PRO A 99 16.61 19.33 -13.69
N ALA A 100 15.38 18.92 -13.99
CA ALA A 100 14.21 19.31 -13.20
C ALA A 100 14.16 18.60 -11.83
N TRP A 101 14.89 17.49 -11.66
CA TRP A 101 14.85 16.66 -10.45
C TRP A 101 16.16 16.59 -9.67
N GLU A 102 17.30 17.01 -10.24
CA GLU A 102 18.62 16.87 -9.58
C GLU A 102 18.70 17.49 -8.18
N ASP A 103 18.07 18.64 -7.94
CA ASP A 103 18.07 19.28 -6.61
C ASP A 103 17.38 18.40 -5.56
N ARG A 104 16.24 17.81 -5.92
CA ARG A 104 15.49 16.88 -5.06
C ARG A 104 16.25 15.56 -4.89
N TYR A 105 16.77 15.03 -6.00
CA TYR A 105 17.53 13.78 -5.99
C TYR A 105 18.83 13.87 -5.20
N SER A 106 19.42 15.06 -5.08
CA SER A 106 20.60 15.28 -4.26
C SER A 106 20.31 15.14 -2.76
N VAL A 107 19.08 15.43 -2.32
CA VAL A 107 18.66 15.29 -0.91
C VAL A 107 18.62 13.83 -0.48
N THR A 108 18.05 12.95 -1.30
CA THR A 108 18.03 11.49 -1.03
C THR A 108 19.30 10.78 -1.50
N GLY A 109 20.05 11.40 -2.41
CA GLY A 109 21.24 10.85 -3.02
C GLY A 109 20.96 9.83 -4.12
N ILE A 110 19.72 9.74 -4.61
CA ILE A 110 19.33 8.83 -5.70
C ILE A 110 20.10 9.11 -7.00
N ASN A 111 20.45 10.37 -7.29
CA ASN A 111 21.25 10.76 -8.46
C ASN A 111 22.75 10.38 -8.39
N ARG A 112 23.19 9.72 -7.31
CA ARG A 112 24.59 9.31 -7.12
C ARG A 112 24.85 7.85 -7.46
N TRP A 113 23.82 7.11 -7.87
CA TRP A 113 23.93 5.72 -8.24
C TRP A 113 24.31 5.54 -9.71
N TYR A 114 25.26 4.65 -9.94
CA TYR A 114 25.73 4.25 -11.26
C TYR A 114 25.76 2.74 -11.36
N THR A 115 25.35 2.21 -12.50
CA THR A 115 25.46 0.80 -12.83
C THR A 115 26.76 0.54 -13.58
N VAL A 116 27.49 -0.48 -13.17
CA VAL A 116 28.75 -0.93 -13.74
C VAL A 116 28.51 -2.27 -14.40
N TYR A 117 28.53 -2.31 -15.73
CA TYR A 117 28.31 -3.53 -16.51
C TYR A 117 29.62 -4.14 -16.99
N PHE A 118 29.73 -5.46 -16.92
CA PHE A 118 30.91 -6.24 -17.28
C PHE A 118 30.51 -7.64 -17.77
N ASP A 119 31.49 -8.44 -18.19
CA ASP A 119 31.25 -9.80 -18.70
C ASP A 119 30.64 -10.70 -17.60
N GLU A 120 29.59 -11.47 -17.92
CA GLU A 120 28.85 -12.30 -16.96
C GLU A 120 29.68 -13.43 -16.32
N HIS A 121 30.84 -13.75 -16.88
CA HIS A 121 31.79 -14.73 -16.34
C HIS A 121 32.82 -14.11 -15.39
N THR A 122 32.82 -12.78 -15.23
CA THR A 122 33.67 -12.09 -14.26
C THR A 122 33.17 -12.32 -12.83
N ASP A 123 34.07 -12.59 -11.89
CA ASP A 123 33.72 -12.77 -10.48
C ASP A 123 33.20 -11.45 -9.87
N VAL A 124 31.89 -11.41 -9.60
CA VAL A 124 31.20 -10.25 -9.04
C VAL A 124 31.76 -9.84 -7.67
N ALA A 125 32.26 -10.77 -6.87
CA ALA A 125 32.85 -10.47 -5.57
C ALA A 125 34.22 -9.78 -5.71
N GLU A 126 35.02 -10.15 -6.71
CA GLU A 126 36.27 -9.47 -7.01
C GLU A 126 36.04 -8.07 -7.57
N VAL A 127 35.05 -7.92 -8.46
CA VAL A 127 34.60 -6.61 -8.97
C VAL A 127 34.20 -5.70 -7.82
N GLY A 128 33.35 -6.20 -6.92
CA GLY A 128 32.87 -5.42 -5.79
C GLY A 128 33.99 -4.97 -4.86
N LYS A 129 34.96 -5.85 -4.55
CA LYS A 129 36.15 -5.49 -3.75
C LYS A 129 36.99 -4.41 -4.42
N LEU A 130 37.25 -4.56 -5.72
CA LEU A 130 38.08 -3.60 -6.44
C LEU A 130 37.46 -2.19 -6.43
N LEU A 131 36.15 -2.10 -6.65
CA LEU A 131 35.40 -0.85 -6.61
C LEU A 131 35.33 -0.28 -5.19
N ALA A 132 35.10 -1.11 -4.18
CA ALA A 132 34.96 -0.64 -2.80
C ALA A 132 36.24 0.00 -2.22
N GLU A 133 37.40 -0.31 -2.78
CA GLU A 133 38.68 0.30 -2.42
C GLU A 133 38.92 1.67 -3.06
N ARG A 134 38.06 2.12 -4.00
CA ARG A 134 38.29 3.36 -4.74
C ARG A 134 37.81 4.59 -3.96
N PRO A 135 38.65 5.63 -3.80
CA PRO A 135 38.19 6.92 -3.32
C PRO A 135 37.04 7.45 -4.19
N GLY A 136 35.96 7.90 -3.55
CA GLY A 136 34.78 8.40 -4.26
C GLY A 136 33.66 7.37 -4.44
N ILE A 137 33.88 6.09 -4.15
CA ILE A 137 32.82 5.08 -4.04
C ILE A 137 32.39 4.96 -2.57
N ALA A 138 31.12 5.26 -2.30
CA ALA A 138 30.55 5.19 -0.95
C ALA A 138 29.87 3.84 -0.69
N VAL A 139 29.25 3.26 -1.71
CA VAL A 139 28.52 1.99 -1.62
C VAL A 139 28.81 1.15 -2.85
N VAL A 140 28.98 -0.15 -2.66
CA VAL A 140 28.88 -1.16 -3.72
C VAL A 140 27.68 -2.04 -3.42
N GLN A 141 26.70 -2.06 -4.31
CA GLN A 141 25.50 -2.87 -4.20
C GLN A 141 25.53 -4.03 -5.18
N TYR A 142 25.42 -5.24 -4.65
CA TYR A 142 25.16 -6.43 -5.43
C TYR A 142 23.66 -6.49 -5.76
N PRO A 143 23.26 -6.45 -7.05
CA PRO A 143 21.86 -6.55 -7.43
C PRO A 143 21.30 -7.91 -7.08
N ILE A 144 20.08 -7.95 -6.54
CA ILE A 144 19.37 -9.20 -6.28
C ILE A 144 18.91 -9.78 -7.63
N ASP A 145 19.29 -11.03 -7.91
CA ASP A 145 18.77 -11.79 -9.05
C ASP A 145 17.23 -11.85 -8.95
N PRO A 146 16.48 -11.35 -9.94
CA PRO A 146 15.03 -11.21 -9.77
C PRO A 146 14.27 -12.53 -9.70
N LYS A 147 14.91 -13.68 -9.88
CA LYS A 147 14.32 -14.98 -9.47
C LYS A 147 14.00 -15.05 -7.97
N TYR A 148 14.65 -14.22 -7.15
CA TYR A 148 14.35 -14.09 -5.72
C TYR A 148 13.23 -13.07 -5.44
N ARG A 149 12.59 -12.50 -6.46
CA ARG A 149 11.41 -11.65 -6.32
C ARG A 149 10.17 -12.47 -6.65
N ARG A 150 9.12 -12.39 -5.82
CA ARG A 150 7.85 -13.05 -6.08
C ARG A 150 6.65 -12.21 -5.65
N VAL A 151 5.51 -12.51 -6.25
CA VAL A 151 4.20 -12.10 -5.74
C VAL A 151 3.91 -12.78 -4.39
N MET A 152 3.23 -12.08 -3.47
CA MET A 152 2.88 -12.63 -2.14
C MET A 152 1.47 -13.22 -2.14
N LYS A 153 1.22 -14.24 -2.97
CA LYS A 153 -0.06 -14.98 -3.06
C LYS A 153 0.10 -16.42 -2.60
N GLU A 154 -1.00 -17.04 -2.15
CA GLU A 154 -1.06 -18.46 -1.84
C GLU A 154 -1.90 -19.23 -2.86
N GLY A 155 -1.26 -20.18 -3.54
CA GLY A 155 -1.89 -21.02 -4.56
C GLY A 155 -2.15 -20.32 -5.91
N THR A 156 -2.91 -21.01 -6.76
CA THR A 156 -3.30 -20.54 -8.10
C THR A 156 -4.54 -19.66 -8.07
N VAL A 157 -4.71 -18.82 -9.10
CA VAL A 157 -5.99 -18.14 -9.36
C VAL A 157 -7.07 -19.20 -9.48
N LYS A 158 -8.22 -18.95 -8.85
CA LYS A 158 -9.43 -19.75 -9.08
C LYS A 158 -10.42 -18.92 -9.88
N PRO A 159 -10.53 -19.11 -11.21
CA PRO A 159 -11.55 -18.46 -12.00
C PRO A 159 -12.93 -18.75 -11.41
N TYR A 160 -13.79 -17.74 -11.38
CA TYR A 160 -15.16 -17.94 -10.94
C TYR A 160 -15.97 -18.55 -12.08
N PHE A 161 -16.82 -19.52 -11.75
CA PHE A 161 -17.73 -20.18 -12.67
C PHE A 161 -19.15 -19.95 -12.15
N VAL A 162 -19.94 -19.17 -12.89
CA VAL A 162 -21.30 -18.78 -12.47
C VAL A 162 -22.19 -20.01 -12.30
N GLU A 163 -21.97 -21.05 -13.09
CA GLU A 163 -22.69 -22.33 -13.02
C GLU A 163 -22.47 -23.10 -11.71
N ASN A 164 -21.32 -22.88 -11.05
CA ASN A 164 -20.97 -23.56 -9.81
C ASN A 164 -21.50 -22.82 -8.56
N ASP A 165 -22.16 -21.68 -8.75
CA ASP A 165 -22.59 -20.83 -7.66
C ASP A 165 -23.99 -21.17 -7.13
N SER A 166 -24.04 -22.16 -6.25
CA SER A 166 -25.25 -22.49 -5.48
C SER A 166 -25.63 -21.45 -4.42
N LYS A 167 -24.80 -20.42 -4.18
CA LYS A 167 -24.97 -19.36 -3.17
C LYS A 167 -25.16 -17.96 -3.77
N ALA A 168 -25.56 -17.87 -5.05
CA ALA A 168 -25.67 -16.62 -5.83
C ALA A 168 -26.58 -15.52 -5.24
N ASN A 169 -27.37 -15.80 -4.20
CA ASN A 169 -28.44 -14.93 -3.72
C ASN A 169 -28.28 -14.42 -2.28
N VAL A 170 -27.08 -14.32 -1.73
CA VAL A 170 -26.90 -13.57 -0.47
C VAL A 170 -26.95 -12.08 -0.79
N SER A 171 -28.03 -11.43 -0.37
CA SER A 171 -28.17 -9.98 -0.44
C SER A 171 -27.22 -9.33 0.58
N THR A 172 -26.31 -8.49 0.09
CA THR A 172 -25.43 -7.65 0.90
C THR A 172 -25.96 -6.21 0.88
N ARG A 173 -25.46 -5.34 1.77
CA ARG A 173 -25.73 -3.89 1.70
C ARG A 173 -25.00 -3.27 0.51
N ALA A 174 -23.83 -3.81 0.15
CA ALA A 174 -23.03 -3.31 -0.97
C ALA A 174 -23.79 -3.32 -2.30
N VAL A 175 -24.57 -4.36 -2.61
CA VAL A 175 -25.38 -4.44 -3.85
C VAL A 175 -26.51 -3.41 -3.94
N THR A 176 -26.78 -2.67 -2.86
CA THR A 176 -27.71 -1.52 -2.89
C THR A 176 -27.00 -0.18 -3.09
N ALA A 177 -25.68 -0.15 -2.91
CA ALA A 177 -24.87 1.05 -3.10
C ALA A 177 -24.43 1.22 -4.57
N MET A 178 -24.07 0.13 -5.24
CA MET A 178 -23.65 0.11 -6.63
C MET A 178 -24.35 -1.01 -7.41
N ASN A 179 -24.43 -0.89 -8.74
CA ASN A 179 -25.16 -1.82 -9.61
C ASN A 179 -24.32 -3.00 -10.16
N ASP A 180 -23.11 -3.21 -9.63
CA ASP A 180 -22.14 -4.18 -10.15
C ASP A 180 -22.59 -5.64 -9.84
N PRO A 181 -22.80 -6.51 -10.86
CA PRO A 181 -23.48 -7.81 -10.70
C PRO A 181 -22.84 -8.79 -9.72
N PHE A 182 -21.53 -8.74 -9.51
CA PHE A 182 -20.78 -9.66 -8.64
C PHE A 182 -20.31 -9.01 -7.33
N LEU A 183 -20.80 -7.81 -6.99
CA LEU A 183 -20.44 -7.12 -5.76
C LEU A 183 -20.78 -7.94 -4.49
N ASN A 184 -21.80 -8.81 -4.55
CA ASN A 184 -22.12 -9.74 -3.46
C ASN A 184 -21.06 -10.82 -3.20
N LYS A 185 -20.07 -10.99 -4.09
CA LYS A 185 -18.94 -11.90 -3.91
C LYS A 185 -17.76 -11.25 -3.18
N GLN A 186 -17.79 -9.94 -3.02
CA GLN A 186 -16.75 -9.17 -2.35
C GLN A 186 -17.07 -9.02 -0.86
N TRP A 187 -17.02 -10.14 -0.12
CA TRP A 187 -17.22 -10.15 1.34
C TRP A 187 -16.32 -9.13 2.04
N HIS A 188 -15.14 -8.89 1.48
CA HIS A 188 -14.13 -7.97 1.98
C HIS A 188 -14.58 -6.49 1.96
N TYR A 189 -15.72 -6.16 1.33
CA TYR A 189 -16.37 -4.84 1.34
C TYR A 189 -17.63 -4.76 2.21
N ASP A 190 -18.37 -5.86 2.32
CA ASP A 190 -19.53 -6.02 3.21
C ASP A 190 -19.75 -7.51 3.47
N ASN A 191 -19.35 -7.96 4.65
CA ASN A 191 -19.41 -9.35 5.05
C ASN A 191 -20.69 -9.60 5.86
N PRO A 192 -21.69 -10.29 5.30
CA PRO A 192 -22.95 -10.55 6.01
C PRO A 192 -22.81 -11.65 7.08
N GLY A 193 -21.66 -12.35 7.17
CA GLY A 193 -21.49 -13.49 8.08
C GLY A 193 -22.09 -14.79 7.56
N THR A 194 -22.38 -14.88 6.25
CA THR A 194 -22.99 -16.05 5.63
C THR A 194 -21.91 -16.97 5.05
N GLY A 195 -21.52 -18.01 5.79
CA GLY A 195 -20.49 -18.94 5.32
C GLY A 195 -19.85 -19.70 6.46
N ASN A 196 -19.10 -20.75 6.14
CA ASN A 196 -18.42 -21.53 7.15
C ASN A 196 -17.36 -20.67 7.88
N LYS A 197 -17.50 -20.46 9.19
CA LYS A 197 -16.61 -19.61 10.01
C LYS A 197 -16.59 -18.12 9.62
N SER A 198 -17.44 -17.68 8.69
CA SER A 198 -17.61 -16.26 8.34
C SER A 198 -18.23 -15.50 9.51
N LYS A 199 -17.80 -14.25 9.73
CA LYS A 199 -18.36 -13.37 10.78
C LYS A 199 -18.82 -12.05 10.17
N THR A 200 -20.01 -11.61 10.56
CA THR A 200 -20.57 -10.34 10.10
C THR A 200 -19.63 -9.18 10.44
N GLY A 201 -19.39 -8.30 9.47
CA GLY A 201 -18.54 -7.12 9.65
C GLY A 201 -17.03 -7.39 9.59
N ALA A 202 -16.60 -8.62 9.29
CA ALA A 202 -15.20 -8.90 8.96
C ALA A 202 -14.93 -8.40 7.53
N ASP A 203 -14.81 -7.09 7.38
CA ASP A 203 -14.65 -6.34 6.13
C ASP A 203 -14.07 -4.94 6.41
N ILE A 204 -13.80 -4.15 5.37
CA ILE A 204 -13.19 -2.82 5.52
C ILE A 204 -14.19 -1.67 5.78
N ASN A 205 -15.47 -1.95 6.01
CA ASN A 205 -16.55 -0.96 6.13
C ASN A 205 -16.72 -0.03 4.92
N LEU A 206 -16.62 -0.59 3.72
CA LEU A 206 -16.60 0.18 2.49
C LEU A 206 -17.95 0.78 2.12
N THR A 207 -19.03 0.00 2.28
CA THR A 207 -20.37 0.38 1.79
C THR A 207 -20.83 1.74 2.33
N ASP A 208 -20.61 2.01 3.62
CA ASP A 208 -20.97 3.29 4.22
C ASP A 208 -19.97 4.40 3.87
N ALA A 209 -18.69 4.06 3.64
CA ALA A 209 -17.68 5.02 3.17
C ALA A 209 -18.02 5.58 1.79
N TRP A 210 -18.56 4.74 0.88
CA TRP A 210 -19.02 5.17 -0.44
C TRP A 210 -20.12 6.23 -0.42
N SER A 211 -20.87 6.36 0.68
CA SER A 211 -21.83 7.47 0.84
C SER A 211 -21.17 8.84 1.01
N LEU A 212 -19.87 8.90 1.31
CA LEU A 212 -19.09 10.12 1.48
C LEU A 212 -18.18 10.40 0.30
N CYS A 213 -17.55 9.37 -0.26
CA CYS A 213 -16.63 9.46 -1.39
C CYS A 213 -16.54 8.10 -2.07
N THR A 214 -16.43 8.06 -3.39
CA THR A 214 -16.27 6.83 -4.17
C THR A 214 -14.94 6.75 -4.92
N GLY A 215 -14.16 7.83 -4.94
CA GLY A 215 -12.89 7.95 -5.65
C GLY A 215 -12.79 9.27 -6.41
N SER A 216 -11.62 9.54 -7.00
CA SER A 216 -11.38 10.65 -7.93
C SER A 216 -10.26 10.31 -8.89
N SER A 217 -10.44 10.66 -10.17
CA SER A 217 -9.42 10.55 -11.22
C SER A 217 -8.16 11.38 -10.99
N ASP A 218 -8.18 12.30 -10.03
CA ASP A 218 -7.02 13.12 -9.67
C ASP A 218 -5.98 12.35 -8.85
N ILE A 219 -6.36 11.21 -8.27
CA ILE A 219 -5.46 10.36 -7.49
C ILE A 219 -4.92 9.26 -8.39
N ILE A 220 -3.59 9.16 -8.45
CA ILE A 220 -2.89 8.13 -9.21
C ILE A 220 -2.24 7.14 -8.23
N VAL A 221 -2.52 5.85 -8.45
CA VAL A 221 -1.93 4.73 -7.73
C VAL A 221 -1.03 3.95 -8.70
N ALA A 222 0.25 3.85 -8.38
CA ALA A 222 1.17 2.97 -9.10
C ALA A 222 1.06 1.55 -8.52
N VAL A 223 0.70 0.58 -9.36
CA VAL A 223 0.71 -0.84 -9.02
C VAL A 223 2.04 -1.39 -9.52
N ILE A 224 2.98 -1.59 -8.61
CA ILE A 224 4.32 -2.10 -8.87
C ILE A 224 4.26 -3.62 -8.70
N ASP A 225 4.06 -4.36 -9.80
CA ASP A 225 3.64 -5.77 -9.74
C ASP A 225 3.91 -6.50 -11.09
N GLU A 226 3.20 -7.60 -11.34
CA GLU A 226 2.83 -8.09 -12.67
C GLU A 226 1.98 -7.03 -13.44
N PRO A 227 1.83 -7.15 -14.77
CA PRO A 227 1.04 -6.20 -15.55
C PRO A 227 -0.43 -6.12 -15.11
N ILE A 228 -1.03 -4.94 -15.30
CA ILE A 228 -2.50 -4.78 -15.30
C ILE A 228 -2.99 -5.00 -16.73
N TYR A 229 -4.02 -5.82 -16.91
CA TYR A 229 -4.71 -5.94 -18.19
C TYR A 229 -5.56 -4.69 -18.44
N THR A 230 -5.03 -3.79 -19.28
CA THR A 230 -5.58 -2.43 -19.43
C THR A 230 -6.91 -2.38 -20.18
N GLU A 231 -7.22 -3.42 -20.96
CA GLU A 231 -8.46 -3.54 -21.72
C GLU A 231 -9.58 -4.28 -20.96
N HIS A 232 -9.34 -4.67 -19.72
CA HIS A 232 -10.36 -5.30 -18.89
C HIS A 232 -11.61 -4.41 -18.84
N PRO A 233 -12.82 -4.91 -19.12
CA PRO A 233 -14.03 -4.08 -19.24
C PRO A 233 -14.33 -3.28 -17.97
N ASP A 234 -13.91 -3.83 -16.82
CA ASP A 234 -14.09 -3.27 -15.49
C ASP A 234 -12.91 -2.45 -14.95
N LEU A 235 -11.80 -2.35 -15.70
CA LEU A 235 -10.63 -1.56 -15.28
C LEU A 235 -10.37 -0.39 -16.22
N LYS A 236 -10.59 -0.57 -17.53
CA LYS A 236 -10.12 0.34 -18.58
C LYS A 236 -10.43 1.83 -18.36
N ALA A 237 -11.58 2.16 -17.76
CA ALA A 237 -11.94 3.55 -17.49
C ALA A 237 -11.08 4.18 -16.38
N ASN A 238 -10.58 3.36 -15.45
CA ASN A 238 -9.72 3.75 -14.34
C ASN A 238 -8.23 3.47 -14.61
N ILE A 239 -7.85 3.01 -15.80
CA ILE A 239 -6.43 2.89 -16.16
C ILE A 239 -5.83 4.28 -16.40
N TRP A 240 -4.68 4.54 -15.79
CA TRP A 240 -3.89 5.74 -16.06
C TRP A 240 -3.34 5.68 -17.47
N THR A 241 -3.34 6.82 -18.17
CA THR A 241 -2.68 6.96 -19.47
C THR A 241 -1.71 8.12 -19.37
N LYS A 242 -0.49 7.90 -19.84
CA LYS A 242 0.54 8.93 -19.84
C LYS A 242 0.05 10.15 -20.60
N PRO A 243 0.12 11.36 -20.01
CA PRO A 243 -0.26 12.58 -20.69
C PRO A 243 0.44 12.71 -22.05
N GLY A 244 -0.35 12.99 -23.10
CA GLY A 244 0.15 13.12 -24.47
C GLY A 244 0.24 11.83 -25.27
N THR A 245 -0.13 10.68 -24.70
CA THR A 245 -0.22 9.40 -25.41
C THR A 245 -1.64 8.83 -25.35
N THR A 246 -1.91 7.77 -26.11
CA THR A 246 -3.22 7.07 -26.10
C THR A 246 -3.12 5.60 -25.71
N SER A 247 -1.89 5.08 -25.52
CA SER A 247 -1.65 3.64 -25.34
C SER A 247 -0.54 3.32 -24.33
N GLU A 248 0.07 4.33 -23.71
CA GLU A 248 1.08 4.11 -22.66
C GLU A 248 0.39 4.19 -21.30
N HIS A 249 0.14 3.03 -20.70
CA HIS A 249 -0.60 2.89 -19.44
C HIS A 249 0.29 2.63 -18.22
N GLY A 250 1.59 2.76 -18.41
CA GLY A 250 2.57 2.22 -17.49
C GLY A 250 3.91 2.00 -18.17
N TYR A 251 4.74 1.17 -17.56
CA TYR A 251 6.02 0.77 -18.12
C TYR A 251 6.36 -0.66 -17.72
N ASN A 252 6.84 -1.44 -18.68
CA ASN A 252 7.41 -2.76 -18.49
C ASN A 252 8.91 -2.61 -18.22
N PHE A 253 9.28 -2.64 -16.94
CA PHE A 253 10.68 -2.54 -16.51
C PHE A 253 11.46 -3.82 -16.74
N TYR A 254 10.77 -4.95 -16.98
CA TYR A 254 11.41 -6.20 -17.34
C TYR A 254 11.97 -6.15 -18.77
N ASN A 255 11.15 -5.70 -19.73
CA ASN A 255 11.53 -5.59 -21.14
C ASN A 255 12.01 -4.20 -21.57
N GLN A 256 12.06 -3.24 -20.64
CA GLN A 256 12.37 -1.83 -20.90
C GLN A 256 11.50 -1.22 -22.01
N SER A 257 10.19 -1.38 -21.90
CA SER A 257 9.24 -0.95 -22.92
C SER A 257 8.01 -0.28 -22.31
N ALA A 258 7.42 0.67 -23.05
CA ALA A 258 6.10 1.21 -22.70
C ALA A 258 4.96 0.21 -22.96
N THR A 259 5.23 -0.87 -23.72
CA THR A 259 4.29 -1.96 -23.96
C THR A 259 4.36 -2.97 -22.82
N LEU A 260 3.23 -3.16 -22.14
CA LEU A 260 3.04 -4.23 -21.16
C LEU A 260 2.89 -5.57 -21.88
N ASP A 261 3.31 -6.66 -21.24
CA ASP A 261 3.08 -8.01 -21.77
C ASP A 261 2.54 -8.95 -20.69
N TRP A 262 1.69 -9.90 -21.08
CA TRP A 262 0.93 -10.74 -20.14
C TRP A 262 1.69 -11.98 -19.67
N LYS A 263 3.01 -11.86 -19.58
CA LYS A 263 3.91 -12.96 -19.20
C LYS A 263 4.12 -12.93 -17.69
N SER A 264 3.78 -14.03 -17.02
CA SER A 264 4.05 -14.16 -15.58
C SER A 264 5.55 -14.35 -15.34
N SER A 265 6.06 -13.84 -14.22
CA SER A 265 7.44 -14.09 -13.78
C SER A 265 7.71 -15.51 -13.31
N TYR A 266 6.67 -16.32 -13.24
CA TYR A 266 6.69 -17.57 -12.52
C TYR A 266 6.32 -18.73 -13.45
N ASN A 267 7.25 -19.67 -13.61
CA ASN A 267 6.99 -20.96 -14.21
C ASN A 267 6.99 -21.98 -13.08
N ASP A 268 5.82 -22.22 -12.49
CA ASP A 268 5.72 -23.05 -11.31
C ASP A 268 5.81 -24.55 -11.67
N PRO A 269 6.85 -25.27 -11.23
CA PRO A 269 6.95 -26.72 -11.45
C PRO A 269 5.87 -27.51 -10.72
N ASP A 270 5.40 -27.02 -9.56
CA ASP A 270 4.48 -27.72 -8.66
C ASP A 270 3.01 -27.29 -8.89
N TYR A 271 2.78 -26.10 -9.46
CA TYR A 271 1.44 -25.49 -9.56
C TYR A 271 0.93 -25.27 -11.01
N GLY A 272 1.67 -25.67 -12.04
CA GLY A 272 1.20 -25.76 -13.43
C GLY A 272 1.23 -24.43 -14.23
N MET A 273 0.30 -24.26 -15.18
CA MET A 273 0.23 -23.05 -16.02
C MET A 273 -0.11 -21.80 -15.18
N VAL A 274 0.75 -20.77 -15.27
CA VAL A 274 0.59 -19.50 -14.56
C VAL A 274 0.41 -18.36 -15.57
N TYR A 275 -0.67 -17.60 -15.43
CA TYR A 275 -0.92 -16.38 -16.19
C TYR A 275 -0.58 -15.16 -15.32
N ALA A 276 -0.28 -14.03 -15.97
CA ALA A 276 -0.01 -12.75 -15.28
C ALA A 276 -1.30 -12.09 -14.74
N ASP A 277 -2.01 -12.83 -13.89
CA ASP A 277 -3.29 -12.43 -13.30
C ASP A 277 -3.13 -11.46 -12.12
N HIS A 278 -1.96 -11.47 -11.47
CA HIS A 278 -1.80 -10.92 -10.13
C HIS A 278 -1.98 -9.39 -10.10
N GLY A 279 -1.28 -8.67 -10.99
CA GLY A 279 -1.40 -7.22 -11.11
C GLY A 279 -2.82 -6.77 -11.45
N SER A 280 -3.52 -7.54 -12.28
CA SER A 280 -4.93 -7.28 -12.62
C SER A 280 -5.86 -7.54 -11.43
N HIS A 281 -5.57 -8.53 -10.58
CA HIS A 281 -6.35 -8.82 -9.38
C HIS A 281 -6.20 -7.73 -8.33
N VAL A 282 -4.96 -7.32 -8.08
CA VAL A 282 -4.62 -6.19 -7.22
C VAL A 282 -5.30 -4.90 -7.69
N ALA A 283 -5.24 -4.62 -9.00
CA ALA A 283 -5.90 -3.46 -9.62
C ALA A 283 -7.42 -3.42 -9.38
N GLY A 284 -8.11 -4.54 -9.54
CA GLY A 284 -9.56 -4.62 -9.34
C GLY A 284 -9.99 -4.31 -7.91
N VAL A 285 -9.22 -4.78 -6.91
CA VAL A 285 -9.50 -4.46 -5.51
C VAL A 285 -9.40 -2.95 -5.25
N ILE A 286 -8.41 -2.28 -5.86
CA ILE A 286 -8.18 -0.85 -5.69
C ILE A 286 -9.27 -0.05 -6.42
N ALA A 287 -9.51 -0.31 -7.71
CA ALA A 287 -10.29 0.59 -8.56
C ALA A 287 -10.95 -0.09 -9.77
N ALA A 288 -11.49 -1.31 -9.64
CA ALA A 288 -12.55 -1.73 -10.54
C ALA A 288 -13.66 -0.67 -10.59
N VAL A 289 -14.24 -0.46 -11.77
CA VAL A 289 -15.12 0.68 -12.03
C VAL A 289 -16.48 0.42 -11.40
N ASN A 290 -16.80 1.15 -10.34
CA ASN A 290 -18.11 1.00 -9.69
C ASN A 290 -19.25 1.53 -10.57
N ASN A 291 -20.43 0.97 -10.34
CA ASN A 291 -21.71 1.43 -10.88
C ASN A 291 -21.78 1.45 -12.41
N ASN A 292 -21.03 0.56 -13.08
CA ASN A 292 -21.00 0.45 -14.54
C ASN A 292 -21.88 -0.69 -15.09
N GLY A 293 -22.51 -1.48 -14.21
CA GLY A 293 -23.33 -2.64 -14.56
C GLY A 293 -22.54 -3.86 -15.02
N VAL A 294 -21.24 -3.91 -14.73
CA VAL A 294 -20.29 -4.94 -15.14
C VAL A 294 -19.58 -5.47 -13.90
N GLY A 295 -19.34 -6.77 -13.83
CA GLY A 295 -18.38 -7.33 -12.88
C GLY A 295 -18.56 -6.93 -11.42
N ILE A 296 -17.52 -6.30 -10.87
CA ILE A 296 -17.29 -6.06 -9.45
C ILE A 296 -17.16 -4.56 -9.15
N GLY A 297 -17.19 -4.17 -7.88
CA GLY A 297 -16.75 -2.84 -7.46
C GLY A 297 -15.26 -2.80 -7.09
N GLY A 298 -14.66 -1.61 -7.09
CA GLY A 298 -13.35 -1.30 -6.53
C GLY A 298 -13.43 -0.26 -5.42
N ILE A 299 -12.52 -0.31 -4.44
CA ILE A 299 -12.56 0.54 -3.24
C ILE A 299 -12.65 2.03 -3.58
N ALA A 300 -11.83 2.49 -4.51
CA ALA A 300 -11.81 3.86 -5.03
C ALA A 300 -12.18 3.91 -6.52
N GLY A 301 -13.11 3.04 -6.93
CA GLY A 301 -13.56 2.83 -8.31
C GLY A 301 -14.36 3.96 -8.94
N GLY A 302 -14.75 4.97 -8.17
CA GLY A 302 -15.59 6.09 -8.61
C GLY A 302 -17.07 5.72 -8.66
N ASP A 303 -17.78 6.35 -9.57
CA ASP A 303 -19.19 6.14 -9.92
C ASP A 303 -19.29 6.35 -11.46
N GLY A 304 -19.23 5.25 -12.22
CA GLY A 304 -19.27 5.28 -13.68
C GLY A 304 -17.97 5.67 -14.39
N GLY A 305 -16.80 5.46 -13.77
CA GLY A 305 -15.48 5.58 -14.43
C GLY A 305 -14.65 6.83 -14.08
N ASN A 306 -15.08 7.60 -13.08
CA ASN A 306 -14.33 8.73 -12.50
C ASN A 306 -13.50 8.33 -11.27
N GLY A 307 -13.18 7.04 -11.13
CA GLY A 307 -12.35 6.51 -10.04
C GLY A 307 -10.88 6.90 -10.18
N VAL A 308 -10.10 6.46 -9.19
CA VAL A 308 -8.65 6.68 -9.16
C VAL A 308 -7.98 6.05 -10.37
N LYS A 309 -6.84 6.61 -10.78
CA LYS A 309 -6.11 6.15 -11.97
C LYS A 309 -5.01 5.16 -11.59
N LEU A 310 -5.03 3.99 -12.21
CA LEU A 310 -4.09 2.90 -11.98
C LEU A 310 -2.96 2.93 -13.01
N MET A 311 -1.73 3.16 -12.56
CA MET A 311 -0.53 3.10 -13.38
C MET A 311 0.12 1.73 -13.23
N SER A 312 0.32 0.99 -14.33
CA SER A 312 0.93 -0.34 -14.30
C SER A 312 2.46 -0.23 -14.36
N CYS A 313 3.13 -0.55 -13.26
CA CYS A 313 4.59 -0.64 -13.21
C CYS A 313 4.99 -2.12 -13.17
N GLN A 314 5.14 -2.72 -14.35
CA GLN A 314 5.43 -4.14 -14.47
C GLN A 314 6.92 -4.40 -14.14
N ILE A 315 7.18 -4.94 -12.96
CA ILE A 315 8.51 -5.35 -12.48
C ILE A 315 8.64 -6.87 -12.34
N LEU A 316 7.52 -7.58 -12.40
CA LEU A 316 7.41 -9.03 -12.43
C LEU A 316 6.91 -9.44 -13.82
N GLY A 317 7.72 -10.21 -14.52
CA GLY A 317 7.37 -10.79 -15.81
C GLY A 317 8.43 -11.79 -16.27
N TYR A 318 8.34 -12.23 -17.52
CA TYR A 318 9.30 -13.13 -18.14
C TYR A 318 9.77 -12.59 -19.49
N GLY A 319 11.06 -12.73 -19.77
CA GLY A 319 11.68 -12.29 -21.02
C GLY A 319 13.10 -12.82 -21.14
N GLU A 320 13.73 -12.56 -22.29
CA GLU A 320 15.11 -12.97 -22.56
C GLU A 320 16.08 -12.27 -21.59
N ASN A 321 17.19 -12.92 -21.25
CA ASN A 321 18.21 -12.42 -20.31
C ASN A 321 18.62 -10.96 -20.60
N ASN A 322 17.99 -9.99 -19.92
CA ASN A 322 18.27 -8.57 -20.07
C ASN A 322 18.85 -8.00 -18.77
N ILE A 323 20.15 -7.77 -18.73
CA ILE A 323 20.84 -7.31 -17.52
C ILE A 323 20.29 -6.00 -16.91
N ASP A 324 19.54 -5.21 -17.69
CA ASP A 324 19.02 -3.92 -17.25
C ASP A 324 17.75 -4.00 -16.38
N TYR A 325 17.09 -5.18 -16.26
CA TYR A 325 15.90 -5.35 -15.39
C TYR A 325 16.23 -5.59 -13.91
N TYR A 326 17.51 -5.78 -13.54
CA TYR A 326 17.89 -6.09 -12.15
C TYR A 326 17.51 -4.99 -11.14
N TYR A 327 17.37 -3.74 -11.60
CA TYR A 327 16.91 -2.61 -10.79
C TYR A 327 15.50 -2.14 -11.16
N ALA A 328 14.68 -3.01 -11.78
CA ALA A 328 13.31 -2.70 -12.17
C ALA A 328 12.45 -2.20 -11.00
N ASP A 329 12.58 -2.82 -9.83
CA ASP A 329 11.92 -2.41 -8.59
C ASP A 329 12.21 -0.96 -8.21
N SER A 330 13.47 -0.56 -8.31
CA SER A 330 13.98 0.75 -7.90
C SER A 330 13.62 1.82 -8.94
N LYS A 331 13.69 1.48 -10.24
CA LYS A 331 13.27 2.36 -11.33
C LYS A 331 11.76 2.61 -11.35
N ALA A 332 10.94 1.63 -10.93
CA ALA A 332 9.49 1.78 -10.89
C ALA A 332 9.01 2.90 -9.94
N PHE A 333 9.66 3.09 -8.78
CA PHE A 333 9.33 4.18 -7.86
C PHE A 333 9.63 5.56 -8.46
N GLU A 334 10.75 5.72 -9.16
CA GLU A 334 11.09 6.99 -9.83
C GLU A 334 10.11 7.29 -10.97
N TYR A 335 9.76 6.28 -11.77
CA TYR A 335 8.75 6.42 -12.81
C TYR A 335 7.38 6.82 -12.23
N ALA A 336 6.94 6.14 -11.17
CA ALA A 336 5.69 6.45 -10.47
C ALA A 336 5.68 7.90 -9.96
N LEU A 337 6.76 8.32 -9.29
CA LEU A 337 6.96 9.69 -8.79
C LEU A 337 6.83 10.73 -9.92
N LYS A 338 7.60 10.55 -11.01
CA LYS A 338 7.66 11.51 -12.12
C LYS A 338 6.35 11.58 -12.91
N ASN A 339 5.55 10.51 -12.89
CA ASN A 339 4.27 10.44 -13.57
C ASN A 339 3.07 10.73 -12.63
N GLY A 340 3.32 11.26 -11.43
CA GLY A 340 2.30 11.84 -10.56
C GLY A 340 1.58 10.87 -9.63
N ALA A 341 2.04 9.61 -9.52
CA ALA A 341 1.52 8.68 -8.52
C ALA A 341 1.83 9.19 -7.10
N VAL A 342 0.85 9.08 -6.20
CA VAL A 342 1.00 9.43 -4.77
C VAL A 342 0.95 8.22 -3.85
N ILE A 343 0.56 7.07 -4.39
CA ILE A 343 0.59 5.77 -3.70
C ILE A 343 1.36 4.80 -4.59
N ALA A 344 2.34 4.12 -4.00
CA ALA A 344 3.01 2.97 -4.58
C ALA A 344 2.50 1.71 -3.86
N GLN A 345 1.74 0.90 -4.58
CA GLN A 345 1.21 -0.36 -4.11
C GLN A 345 2.16 -1.49 -4.51
N ASN A 346 2.53 -2.32 -3.55
CA ASN A 346 3.51 -3.40 -3.72
C ASN A 346 2.98 -4.70 -3.13
N SER A 347 2.49 -5.60 -3.98
CA SER A 347 2.07 -6.96 -3.60
C SER A 347 3.15 -8.00 -3.93
N TRP A 348 4.40 -7.66 -3.62
CA TRP A 348 5.58 -8.49 -3.88
C TRP A 348 6.58 -8.40 -2.74
N GLY A 349 7.55 -9.30 -2.75
CA GLY A 349 8.72 -9.23 -1.88
C GLY A 349 9.75 -10.28 -2.25
N TRP A 350 10.70 -10.50 -1.34
CA TRP A 350 11.76 -11.49 -1.55
C TRP A 350 11.30 -12.90 -1.20
N THR A 351 11.66 -13.86 -2.04
CA THR A 351 11.53 -15.29 -1.74
C THR A 351 12.39 -15.62 -0.52
N VAL A 352 11.83 -16.42 0.39
CA VAL A 352 12.54 -16.99 1.54
C VAL A 352 12.50 -18.51 1.47
N SER A 353 13.58 -19.14 1.92
CA SER A 353 13.73 -20.60 1.96
C SER A 353 14.78 -20.98 3.01
N GLU A 354 15.04 -22.28 3.20
CA GLU A 354 16.15 -22.74 4.04
C GLU A 354 17.52 -22.22 3.56
N ASP A 355 17.69 -21.98 2.26
CA ASP A 355 18.91 -21.42 1.66
C ASP A 355 18.95 -19.88 1.70
N THR A 356 17.79 -19.24 1.92
CA THR A 356 17.63 -17.78 1.92
C THR A 356 16.66 -17.38 3.03
N THR A 357 17.12 -17.49 4.28
CA THR A 357 16.24 -17.31 5.43
C THR A 357 15.85 -15.83 5.63
N PRO A 358 14.77 -15.53 6.37
CA PRO A 358 14.44 -14.17 6.77
C PRO A 358 15.57 -13.49 7.55
N ASP A 359 16.31 -14.23 8.38
CA ASP A 359 17.48 -13.70 9.09
C ASP A 359 18.60 -13.29 8.13
N ASP A 360 18.79 -14.03 7.04
CA ASP A 360 19.75 -13.65 6.01
C ASP A 360 19.28 -12.40 5.26
N ASN A 361 17.99 -12.32 4.91
CA ASN A 361 17.39 -11.12 4.34
C ASN A 361 17.54 -9.91 5.29
N GLU A 362 17.34 -10.09 6.60
CA GLU A 362 17.51 -9.01 7.58
C GLU A 362 18.96 -8.58 7.69
N LYS A 363 19.90 -9.54 7.76
CA LYS A 363 21.33 -9.24 7.77
C LYS A 363 21.72 -8.50 6.50
N GLU A 364 21.27 -8.93 5.32
CA GLU A 364 21.53 -8.28 4.04
C GLU A 364 20.95 -6.87 3.98
N TRP A 365 19.70 -6.71 4.43
CA TRP A 365 19.03 -5.41 4.49
C TRP A 365 19.71 -4.45 5.46
N ASN A 366 20.30 -4.96 6.55
CA ASN A 366 20.97 -4.17 7.59
C ASN A 366 22.51 -4.19 7.52
N TYR A 367 23.10 -4.89 6.55
CA TYR A 367 24.55 -5.09 6.48
C TYR A 367 25.25 -3.73 6.33
N GLY A 368 26.24 -3.49 7.19
CA GLY A 368 27.05 -2.26 7.14
C GLY A 368 26.40 -1.00 7.74
N TYR A 369 25.43 -1.10 8.66
CA TYR A 369 24.82 0.07 9.37
C TYR A 369 24.19 1.13 8.46
N SER A 370 24.00 0.83 7.18
CA SER A 370 23.73 1.86 6.19
C SER A 370 22.34 1.66 5.57
N ASN A 371 21.48 2.65 5.78
CA ASN A 371 20.19 2.79 5.11
C ASN A 371 20.34 3.07 3.60
N VAL A 372 21.37 2.52 2.93
CA VAL A 372 21.79 2.90 1.58
C VAL A 372 21.70 1.70 0.65
N ASP A 373 20.60 1.66 -0.09
CA ASP A 373 20.32 0.73 -1.17
C ASP A 373 19.59 1.55 -2.24
N ALA A 374 19.81 1.25 -3.52
CA ALA A 374 19.08 1.89 -4.61
C ALA A 374 17.56 1.84 -4.38
N LEU A 375 17.02 0.72 -3.91
CA LEU A 375 15.60 0.56 -3.60
C LEU A 375 15.18 1.44 -2.43
N LYS A 376 15.98 1.53 -1.37
CA LYS A 376 15.71 2.41 -0.21
C LYS A 376 15.69 3.88 -0.62
N ASP A 377 16.67 4.32 -1.40
CA ASP A 377 16.71 5.70 -1.89
C ASP A 377 15.54 6.00 -2.82
N ALA A 378 15.14 5.06 -3.67
CA ALA A 378 13.97 5.20 -4.53
C ALA A 378 12.67 5.34 -3.73
N MET A 379 12.44 4.46 -2.75
CA MET A 379 11.28 4.53 -1.85
C MET A 379 11.27 5.82 -1.03
N ASN A 380 12.42 6.22 -0.46
CA ASN A 380 12.52 7.47 0.30
C ASN A 380 12.26 8.70 -0.58
N THR A 381 12.74 8.69 -1.82
CA THR A 381 12.48 9.76 -2.79
C THR A 381 10.98 9.84 -3.12
N PHE A 382 10.31 8.71 -3.32
CA PHE A 382 8.87 8.67 -3.53
C PHE A 382 8.11 9.20 -2.31
N ILE A 383 8.42 8.71 -1.11
CA ILE A 383 7.80 9.13 0.16
C ILE A 383 7.97 10.63 0.38
N GLN A 384 9.13 11.20 0.03
CA GLN A 384 9.42 12.60 0.27
C GLN A 384 8.79 13.54 -0.76
N TYR A 385 8.72 13.14 -2.04
CA TYR A 385 8.43 14.08 -3.14
C TYR A 385 7.18 13.76 -3.96
N ALA A 386 6.52 12.62 -3.79
CA ALA A 386 5.30 12.37 -4.53
C ALA A 386 4.24 13.43 -4.22
N GLY A 387 3.52 13.89 -5.23
CA GLY A 387 2.52 14.95 -5.10
C GLY A 387 3.05 16.37 -4.80
N THR A 388 4.35 16.57 -4.49
CA THR A 388 4.84 17.90 -4.09
C THR A 388 4.92 18.91 -5.23
N GLU A 389 5.04 18.43 -6.48
CA GLU A 389 5.00 19.28 -7.68
C GLU A 389 3.58 19.75 -8.01
N ASN A 390 2.56 19.06 -7.50
CA ASN A 390 1.17 19.44 -7.69
C ASN A 390 0.69 20.18 -6.43
N PRO A 391 0.55 21.52 -6.47
CA PRO A 391 0.09 22.27 -5.31
C PRO A 391 -1.31 21.86 -4.86
N ASP A 392 -2.14 21.31 -5.75
CA ASP A 392 -3.50 20.85 -5.46
C ASP A 392 -3.57 19.39 -5.00
N SER A 393 -2.43 18.69 -4.95
CA SER A 393 -2.39 17.34 -4.38
C SER A 393 -2.88 17.35 -2.93
N PRO A 394 -3.79 16.44 -2.54
CA PRO A 394 -4.24 16.30 -1.15
C PRO A 394 -3.15 15.75 -0.22
N ILE A 395 -2.01 15.32 -0.78
CA ILE A 395 -0.85 14.83 -0.05
C ILE A 395 0.44 15.47 -0.57
N GLN A 396 1.31 15.85 0.35
CA GLN A 396 2.66 16.35 0.09
C GLN A 396 3.65 15.29 0.60
N GLY A 397 4.13 14.47 -0.33
CA GLY A 397 4.81 13.20 -0.08
C GLY A 397 3.99 12.00 -0.57
N GLY A 398 4.61 10.82 -0.57
CA GLY A 398 4.01 9.57 -1.07
C GLY A 398 3.79 8.52 0.00
N LEU A 399 2.91 7.58 -0.28
CA LEU A 399 2.72 6.38 0.53
C LEU A 399 3.29 5.17 -0.20
N VAL A 400 4.13 4.40 0.49
CA VAL A 400 4.65 3.12 -0.01
C VAL A 400 4.04 2.02 0.87
N ILE A 401 3.26 1.15 0.26
CA ILE A 401 2.46 0.12 0.96
C ILE A 401 2.88 -1.24 0.43
N PHE A 402 3.27 -2.14 1.34
CA PHE A 402 3.77 -3.48 1.03
C PHE A 402 2.95 -4.58 1.69
N ALA A 403 2.76 -5.68 0.97
CA ALA A 403 2.31 -6.95 1.52
C ALA A 403 3.35 -7.48 2.53
N ALA A 404 2.92 -7.92 3.72
CA ALA A 404 3.82 -8.42 4.76
C ALA A 404 4.52 -9.74 4.38
N GLY A 405 3.93 -10.55 3.50
CA GLY A 405 4.45 -11.86 3.11
C GLY A 405 3.58 -13.01 3.61
N ASN A 406 3.86 -14.22 3.10
CA ASN A 406 2.99 -15.39 3.28
C ASN A 406 3.70 -16.60 3.89
N ASP A 407 4.77 -16.35 4.65
CA ASP A 407 5.60 -17.41 5.23
C ASP A 407 5.57 -17.38 6.76
N GLY A 408 4.52 -16.82 7.36
CA GLY A 408 4.42 -16.65 8.81
C GLY A 408 4.22 -17.96 9.58
N ASP A 409 3.65 -18.97 8.93
CA ASP A 409 3.55 -20.32 9.49
C ASP A 409 4.91 -21.04 9.51
N LEU A 410 5.80 -20.71 8.57
CA LEU A 410 7.15 -21.26 8.47
C LEU A 410 8.17 -20.52 9.35
N TRP A 411 8.14 -19.19 9.33
CA TRP A 411 9.15 -18.34 9.94
C TRP A 411 8.66 -17.49 11.11
N GLN A 412 7.42 -17.73 11.57
CA GLN A 412 6.85 -17.08 12.74
C GLN A 412 6.86 -15.55 12.61
N ASP A 413 7.37 -14.83 13.62
CA ASP A 413 7.37 -13.37 13.66
C ASP A 413 8.64 -12.72 13.09
N ALA A 414 9.39 -13.47 12.27
CA ALA A 414 10.56 -12.96 11.57
C ALA A 414 10.21 -11.75 10.69
N LYS A 415 11.16 -10.82 10.58
CA LYS A 415 11.00 -9.65 9.70
C LYS A 415 11.14 -10.06 8.25
N MET A 416 10.19 -9.59 7.43
CA MET A 416 10.28 -9.72 5.97
C MET A 416 10.64 -8.38 5.36
N TYR A 417 11.54 -8.36 4.38
CA TYR A 417 11.89 -7.15 3.63
C TYR A 417 11.43 -7.29 2.17
N PRO A 418 10.97 -6.20 1.52
CA PRO A 418 10.96 -4.81 2.01
C PRO A 418 9.93 -4.40 3.10
N PRO A 419 8.84 -5.12 3.43
CA PRO A 419 7.77 -4.54 4.26
C PRO A 419 8.21 -4.12 5.67
N ALA A 420 9.20 -4.78 6.29
CA ALA A 420 9.75 -4.38 7.59
C ALA A 420 10.64 -3.12 7.54
N TYR A 421 10.78 -2.47 6.38
CA TYR A 421 11.48 -1.20 6.26
C TYR A 421 10.62 -0.06 6.84
N ALA A 422 10.99 0.44 8.01
CA ALA A 422 10.18 1.37 8.81
C ALA A 422 9.51 2.57 8.07
N PRO A 423 10.07 3.16 6.99
CA PRO A 423 9.39 4.20 6.23
C PRO A 423 8.18 3.74 5.40
N VAL A 424 8.02 2.44 5.14
CA VAL A 424 6.87 1.89 4.39
C VAL A 424 5.78 1.37 5.34
N ILE A 425 4.61 1.08 4.80
CA ILE A 425 3.49 0.49 5.55
C ILE A 425 3.39 -1.00 5.23
N ALA A 426 3.58 -1.86 6.25
CA ALA A 426 3.46 -3.31 6.14
C ALA A 426 2.02 -3.80 6.42
N VAL A 427 1.47 -4.58 5.50
CA VAL A 427 0.07 -5.05 5.53
C VAL A 427 -0.04 -6.56 5.76
N GLY A 428 -0.54 -6.96 6.92
CA GLY A 428 -0.90 -8.34 7.24
C GLY A 428 -2.28 -8.75 6.69
N ALA A 429 -2.54 -10.05 6.64
CA ALA A 429 -3.78 -10.62 6.10
C ALA A 429 -4.67 -11.26 7.18
N MET A 430 -5.96 -10.94 7.13
CA MET A 430 -7.01 -11.68 7.85
C MET A 430 -7.94 -12.43 6.90
N ASP A 431 -8.61 -13.44 7.45
CA ASP A 431 -9.72 -14.14 6.82
C ASP A 431 -11.08 -13.43 7.06
N TRP A 432 -12.12 -14.00 6.46
CA TRP A 432 -13.51 -13.51 6.57
C TRP A 432 -14.18 -13.73 7.94
N GLY A 433 -13.42 -14.14 8.95
CA GLY A 433 -13.85 -14.40 10.32
C GLY A 433 -13.07 -13.57 11.35
N PHE A 434 -12.34 -12.53 10.91
CA PHE A 434 -11.42 -11.70 11.70
C PHE A 434 -10.17 -12.42 12.24
N GLN A 435 -9.88 -13.64 11.77
CA GLN A 435 -8.71 -14.39 12.22
C GLN A 435 -7.54 -14.18 11.26
N PRO A 436 -6.27 -14.30 11.69
CA PRO A 436 -5.13 -14.25 10.78
C PRO A 436 -5.30 -15.29 9.69
N ALA A 437 -5.02 -14.92 8.45
CA ALA A 437 -4.90 -15.90 7.37
C ALA A 437 -3.74 -16.85 7.70
N TYR A 438 -3.84 -18.14 7.37
CA TYR A 438 -2.89 -19.14 7.90
C TYR A 438 -1.42 -18.88 7.53
N TYR A 439 -1.21 -18.23 6.39
CA TYR A 439 0.09 -17.93 5.80
C TYR A 439 0.67 -16.58 6.26
N THR A 440 -0.14 -15.68 6.83
CA THR A 440 0.26 -14.27 6.98
C THR A 440 1.52 -14.13 7.81
N CYS A 441 2.53 -13.45 7.27
CA CYS A 441 3.61 -12.92 8.10
C CYS A 441 3.03 -11.95 9.13
N TYR A 442 3.60 -11.99 10.34
CA TYR A 442 3.16 -11.22 11.48
C TYR A 442 4.37 -10.75 12.28
N GLY A 443 4.21 -9.75 13.14
CA GLY A 443 5.28 -9.25 13.99
C GLY A 443 5.01 -7.82 14.46
N SER A 444 5.86 -7.33 15.37
CA SER A 444 5.80 -5.92 15.80
C SER A 444 6.14 -4.91 14.68
N TRP A 445 6.62 -5.40 13.53
CA TRP A 445 6.93 -4.65 12.33
C TRP A 445 5.76 -4.56 11.34
N VAL A 446 4.67 -5.31 11.56
CA VAL A 446 3.44 -5.18 10.77
C VAL A 446 2.62 -4.01 11.31
N ASP A 447 2.25 -3.07 10.44
CA ASP A 447 1.59 -1.82 10.86
C ASP A 447 0.06 -1.93 10.90
N ILE A 448 -0.51 -2.67 9.93
CA ILE A 448 -1.95 -2.75 9.71
C ILE A 448 -2.35 -4.10 9.11
N THR A 449 -3.60 -4.52 9.34
CA THR A 449 -4.18 -5.72 8.72
C THR A 449 -5.29 -5.35 7.74
N ALA A 450 -5.51 -6.19 6.74
CA ALA A 450 -6.66 -6.08 5.84
C ALA A 450 -7.12 -7.47 5.34
N PRO A 451 -8.28 -7.58 4.66
CA PRO A 451 -8.76 -8.83 4.07
C PRO A 451 -7.76 -9.42 3.06
N GLY A 452 -7.15 -10.57 3.40
CA GLY A 452 -6.32 -11.35 2.47
C GLY A 452 -6.93 -12.71 2.12
N GLY A 453 -7.89 -13.17 2.92
CA GLY A 453 -8.63 -14.40 2.68
C GLY A 453 -7.93 -15.67 3.18
N ASP A 454 -8.72 -16.74 3.32
CA ASP A 454 -8.27 -18.08 3.65
C ASP A 454 -9.20 -19.07 2.93
N GLN A 455 -8.83 -19.52 1.74
CA GLN A 455 -9.63 -20.41 0.91
C GLN A 455 -9.75 -21.82 1.49
N SER A 456 -9.01 -22.17 2.55
CA SER A 456 -9.13 -23.47 3.21
C SER A 456 -10.42 -23.58 4.04
N VAL A 457 -11.00 -22.44 4.44
CA VAL A 457 -12.22 -22.43 5.27
C VAL A 457 -13.50 -22.53 4.42
N ASP A 458 -13.48 -21.99 3.20
CA ASP A 458 -14.52 -22.10 2.17
C ASP A 458 -13.87 -21.85 0.80
N TYR A 459 -13.74 -22.91 0.01
CA TYR A 459 -12.88 -22.99 -1.18
C TYR A 459 -12.85 -21.75 -2.08
N TYR A 460 -14.02 -21.28 -2.52
CA TYR A 460 -14.15 -20.05 -3.31
C TYR A 460 -14.36 -18.84 -2.40
N ASN A 461 -15.34 -18.92 -1.50
CA ASN A 461 -15.86 -17.72 -0.82
C ASN A 461 -14.94 -17.18 0.28
N GLY A 462 -13.97 -17.97 0.75
CA GLY A 462 -12.96 -17.54 1.71
C GLY A 462 -11.82 -16.71 1.09
N GLY A 463 -11.71 -16.65 -0.24
CA GLY A 463 -10.72 -15.82 -0.94
C GLY A 463 -11.21 -14.41 -1.24
N VAL A 464 -10.31 -13.55 -1.71
CA VAL A 464 -10.64 -12.21 -2.21
C VAL A 464 -11.02 -12.31 -3.67
N PHE A 465 -12.25 -11.89 -3.99
CA PHE A 465 -12.77 -11.85 -5.35
C PHE A 465 -12.41 -10.54 -6.05
N SER A 466 -11.81 -10.63 -7.24
CA SER A 466 -11.39 -9.48 -8.05
C SER A 466 -11.28 -9.82 -9.55
N THR A 467 -10.82 -8.86 -10.35
CA THR A 467 -10.51 -9.01 -11.78
C THR A 467 -9.29 -9.92 -12.01
N ILE A 468 -9.20 -10.57 -13.16
CA ILE A 468 -8.05 -11.37 -13.61
C ILE A 468 -7.85 -11.16 -15.12
N LEU A 469 -6.76 -11.66 -15.69
CA LEU A 469 -6.45 -11.50 -17.10
C LEU A 469 -7.53 -12.20 -17.97
N CYS A 470 -8.03 -11.48 -18.97
CA CYS A 470 -9.08 -11.95 -19.89
C CYS A 470 -8.81 -11.54 -21.35
N ASP A 471 -7.57 -11.70 -21.81
CA ASP A 471 -7.21 -11.43 -23.19
C ASP A 471 -7.67 -12.58 -24.10
N ASP A 472 -8.58 -12.27 -25.04
CA ASP A 472 -9.08 -13.25 -26.01
C ASP A 472 -7.98 -13.86 -26.89
N ALA A 473 -6.84 -13.19 -27.07
CA ALA A 473 -5.69 -13.71 -27.80
C ALA A 473 -4.98 -14.85 -27.07
N ILE A 474 -5.17 -15.00 -25.75
CA ILE A 474 -4.55 -16.07 -24.95
C ILE A 474 -5.44 -17.32 -24.98
N ASN A 475 -4.82 -18.48 -25.19
CA ASN A 475 -5.49 -19.77 -25.07
C ASN A 475 -5.42 -20.28 -23.62
N TYR A 476 -6.36 -19.84 -22.78
CA TYR A 476 -6.43 -20.29 -21.39
C TYR A 476 -6.81 -21.78 -21.29
N GLU A 477 -6.07 -22.52 -20.45
CA GLU A 477 -6.26 -23.95 -20.21
C GLU A 477 -7.13 -24.22 -18.97
N ASP A 478 -7.39 -23.20 -18.14
CA ASP A 478 -8.18 -23.29 -16.91
C ASP A 478 -9.70 -23.16 -17.11
N GLY A 479 -10.16 -23.07 -18.37
CA GLY A 479 -11.58 -22.98 -18.72
C GLY A 479 -12.24 -21.63 -18.43
N ARG A 480 -11.49 -20.59 -18.03
CA ARG A 480 -12.07 -19.27 -17.66
C ARG A 480 -12.92 -18.62 -18.76
N LYS A 481 -12.64 -18.89 -20.04
CA LYS A 481 -13.40 -18.33 -21.17
C LYS A 481 -14.87 -18.78 -21.20
N SER A 482 -15.15 -19.98 -20.68
CA SER A 482 -16.50 -20.55 -20.62
C SER A 482 -17.19 -20.35 -19.28
N SER A 483 -16.63 -19.54 -18.37
CA SER A 483 -17.08 -19.53 -16.98
C SER A 483 -18.35 -18.70 -16.71
N GLY A 484 -18.84 -17.95 -17.70
CA GLY A 484 -19.90 -16.95 -17.53
C GLY A 484 -19.48 -15.72 -16.74
N SER A 485 -18.22 -15.66 -16.28
CA SER A 485 -17.60 -14.54 -15.53
C SER A 485 -16.13 -14.41 -15.94
N TYR A 486 -15.89 -14.48 -17.25
CA TYR A 486 -14.57 -14.32 -17.83
C TYR A 486 -13.94 -12.99 -17.40
N GLY A 487 -12.71 -13.05 -16.87
CA GLY A 487 -12.04 -11.89 -16.27
C GLY A 487 -12.23 -11.73 -14.77
N TYR A 488 -12.87 -12.68 -14.07
CA TYR A 488 -13.02 -12.61 -12.62
C TYR A 488 -12.62 -13.89 -11.90
N GLY A 489 -12.01 -13.76 -10.72
CA GLY A 489 -11.51 -14.89 -9.96
C GLY A 489 -11.16 -14.58 -8.50
N PHE A 490 -10.94 -15.65 -7.75
CA PHE A 490 -10.55 -15.59 -6.34
C PHE A 490 -9.05 -15.83 -6.19
N MET A 491 -8.42 -15.03 -5.35
CA MET A 491 -7.04 -15.22 -4.88
C MET A 491 -6.99 -15.02 -3.36
N GLN A 492 -5.89 -15.42 -2.75
CA GLN A 492 -5.60 -15.17 -1.34
C GLN A 492 -4.11 -14.83 -1.17
N GLY A 493 -3.79 -14.08 -0.13
CA GLY A 493 -2.44 -13.65 0.18
C GLY A 493 -2.41 -12.31 0.88
N THR A 494 -1.27 -11.96 1.47
CA THR A 494 -1.01 -10.55 1.84
C THR A 494 -1.00 -9.64 0.62
N SER A 495 -0.79 -10.19 -0.58
CA SER A 495 -1.00 -9.49 -1.85
C SER A 495 -2.43 -9.08 -2.14
N MET A 496 -3.41 -9.74 -1.52
CA MET A 496 -4.81 -9.35 -1.61
C MET A 496 -5.16 -8.40 -0.46
N ALA A 497 -4.48 -8.47 0.69
CA ALA A 497 -4.66 -7.51 1.78
C ALA A 497 -4.07 -6.12 1.46
N CYS A 498 -2.86 -6.06 0.90
CA CYS A 498 -2.16 -4.83 0.52
C CYS A 498 -2.99 -3.86 -0.35
N PRO A 499 -3.69 -4.28 -1.42
CA PRO A 499 -4.52 -3.39 -2.22
C PRO A 499 -5.76 -2.88 -1.47
N HIS A 500 -6.23 -3.54 -0.41
CA HIS A 500 -7.30 -2.96 0.41
C HIS A 500 -6.82 -1.69 1.12
N VAL A 501 -5.63 -1.73 1.73
CA VAL A 501 -5.04 -0.54 2.39
C VAL A 501 -4.74 0.55 1.36
N SER A 502 -4.25 0.17 0.18
CA SER A 502 -3.95 1.12 -0.90
C SER A 502 -5.21 1.75 -1.48
N GLY A 503 -6.27 0.97 -1.69
CA GLY A 503 -7.57 1.47 -2.13
C GLY A 503 -8.20 2.40 -1.10
N VAL A 504 -8.17 2.05 0.20
CA VAL A 504 -8.70 2.90 1.26
C VAL A 504 -7.89 4.19 1.39
N ALA A 505 -6.55 4.11 1.27
CA ALA A 505 -5.70 5.30 1.22
C ALA A 505 -6.06 6.18 0.01
N ALA A 506 -6.28 5.63 -1.17
CA ALA A 506 -6.66 6.39 -2.36
C ALA A 506 -8.07 7.02 -2.24
N LEU A 507 -9.02 6.31 -1.64
CA LEU A 507 -10.36 6.79 -1.35
C LEU A 507 -10.33 7.98 -0.38
N GLY A 508 -9.53 7.88 0.68
CA GLY A 508 -9.34 8.96 1.65
C GLY A 508 -8.67 10.20 1.04
N LEU A 509 -7.66 10.03 0.18
CA LEU A 509 -7.04 11.15 -0.54
C LEU A 509 -8.03 11.80 -1.51
N SER A 510 -8.85 11.01 -2.19
CA SER A 510 -9.94 11.53 -3.04
C SER A 510 -10.91 12.39 -2.21
N TYR A 511 -11.27 11.94 -1.01
CA TYR A 511 -12.17 12.68 -0.14
C TYR A 511 -11.51 13.94 0.46
N ALA A 512 -10.22 13.84 0.82
CA ALA A 512 -9.43 14.99 1.26
C ALA A 512 -9.41 16.08 0.19
N ALA A 513 -9.18 15.72 -1.08
CA ALA A 513 -9.24 16.64 -2.21
C ALA A 513 -10.64 17.28 -2.36
N GLN A 514 -11.72 16.49 -2.29
CA GLN A 514 -13.10 17.01 -2.33
C GLN A 514 -13.39 18.02 -1.21
N LEU A 515 -12.78 17.84 -0.03
CA LEU A 515 -12.91 18.75 1.12
C LEU A 515 -11.88 19.89 1.12
N GLY A 516 -10.97 19.96 0.15
CA GLY A 516 -9.87 20.92 0.11
C GLY A 516 -8.85 20.75 1.25
N ARG A 517 -8.73 19.55 1.82
CA ARG A 517 -7.76 19.20 2.86
C ARG A 517 -6.47 18.69 2.22
N LYS A 518 -5.34 19.07 2.82
CA LYS A 518 -4.00 18.65 2.42
C LYS A 518 -3.26 18.11 3.63
N PHE A 519 -2.48 17.05 3.44
CA PHE A 519 -1.71 16.39 4.48
C PHE A 519 -0.27 16.20 4.04
N THR A 520 0.66 16.19 4.98
CA THR A 520 1.97 15.55 4.75
C THR A 520 1.80 14.03 4.70
N ALA A 521 2.74 13.31 4.09
CA ALA A 521 2.73 11.85 4.12
C ALA A 521 2.65 11.28 5.55
N ALA A 522 3.40 11.85 6.51
CA ALA A 522 3.39 11.41 7.89
C ALA A 522 2.04 11.61 8.60
N GLU A 523 1.37 12.75 8.37
CA GLU A 523 0.03 13.01 8.92
C GLU A 523 -1.00 12.05 8.33
N TYR A 524 -0.94 11.81 7.02
CA TYR A 524 -1.86 10.90 6.36
C TYR A 524 -1.64 9.44 6.79
N THR A 525 -0.38 8.99 6.90
CA THR A 525 -0.05 7.67 7.46
C THR A 525 -0.58 7.53 8.89
N SER A 526 -0.45 8.57 9.72
CA SER A 526 -1.00 8.54 11.09
C SER A 526 -2.53 8.42 11.10
N LEU A 527 -3.23 9.11 10.20
CA LEU A 527 -4.68 8.97 10.05
C LEU A 527 -5.07 7.57 9.57
N LEU A 528 -4.34 7.02 8.59
CA LEU A 528 -4.58 5.69 8.04
C LEU A 528 -4.41 4.60 9.12
N LEU A 529 -3.26 4.60 9.82
CA LEU A 529 -2.93 3.59 10.83
C LEU A 529 -3.76 3.70 12.11
N SER A 530 -4.38 4.86 12.38
CA SER A 530 -5.33 5.02 13.50
C SER A 530 -6.79 4.79 13.10
N SER A 531 -7.09 4.64 11.82
CA SER A 531 -8.42 4.37 11.29
C SER A 531 -8.67 2.88 11.12
N VAL A 532 -8.56 2.16 12.24
CA VAL A 532 -8.64 0.70 12.29
C VAL A 532 -9.67 0.22 13.30
N TYR A 533 -9.98 -1.06 13.28
CA TYR A 533 -10.62 -1.74 14.39
C TYR A 533 -9.83 -2.96 14.87
N GLY A 534 -9.84 -3.20 16.18
CA GLY A 534 -9.07 -4.28 16.79
C GLY A 534 -9.63 -5.67 16.45
N ILE A 535 -8.72 -6.62 16.19
CA ILE A 535 -9.03 -8.01 15.82
C ILE A 535 -8.54 -9.05 16.83
N ASP A 536 -7.62 -8.68 17.73
CA ASP A 536 -6.98 -9.59 18.71
C ASP A 536 -7.95 -10.39 19.57
N ARG A 537 -9.13 -9.85 19.87
CA ARG A 537 -10.18 -10.58 20.62
C ARG A 537 -10.64 -11.87 19.93
N TYR A 538 -10.38 -12.04 18.63
CA TYR A 538 -10.69 -13.25 17.89
C TYR A 538 -9.54 -14.26 17.91
N PHE A 539 -8.43 -13.94 18.58
CA PHE A 539 -7.21 -14.73 18.63
C PHE A 539 -7.17 -15.69 19.82
N GLY A 540 -8.33 -16.23 20.21
CA GLY A 540 -8.44 -17.26 21.24
C GLY A 540 -8.22 -18.67 20.68
N GLY A 541 -7.43 -19.48 21.38
CA GLY A 541 -7.28 -20.91 21.10
C GLY A 541 -6.41 -21.22 19.88
N THR A 542 -6.83 -22.23 19.10
CA THR A 542 -6.12 -22.65 17.89
C THR A 542 -7.02 -22.56 16.66
N LYS A 543 -6.42 -22.23 15.53
CA LYS A 543 -7.09 -22.26 14.21
C LYS A 543 -6.46 -23.37 13.38
N ILE A 544 -7.30 -24.18 12.75
CA ILE A 544 -6.87 -25.18 11.77
C ILE A 544 -7.28 -24.68 10.39
N SER A 545 -6.29 -24.60 9.52
CA SER A 545 -6.40 -24.33 8.09
C SER A 545 -5.66 -25.40 7.31
N TYR A 546 -5.82 -25.37 6.00
CA TYR A 546 -5.13 -26.26 5.09
C TYR A 546 -4.42 -25.43 4.04
N GLY A 547 -3.13 -25.67 3.85
CA GLY A 547 -2.41 -25.03 2.77
C GLY A 547 -2.83 -25.58 1.40
N TYR A 548 -2.15 -25.12 0.36
CA TYR A 548 -2.54 -25.44 -1.01
C TYR A 548 -2.42 -26.94 -1.32
N ASP A 549 -1.40 -27.61 -0.79
CA ASP A 549 -1.18 -29.05 -0.93
C ASP A 549 -2.03 -29.87 0.04
N ASN A 550 -3.04 -29.23 0.64
CA ASN A 550 -3.96 -29.78 1.62
C ASN A 550 -3.25 -30.29 2.89
N GLU A 551 -2.06 -29.75 3.16
CA GLU A 551 -1.30 -29.93 4.38
C GLU A 551 -2.01 -29.22 5.54
N LYS A 552 -2.10 -29.90 6.68
CA LYS A 552 -2.79 -29.35 7.85
C LYS A 552 -1.88 -28.34 8.56
N ILE A 553 -2.32 -27.09 8.62
CA ILE A 553 -1.63 -26.00 9.31
C ILE A 553 -2.40 -25.67 10.59
N THR A 554 -1.69 -25.60 11.72
CA THR A 554 -2.28 -25.30 13.04
C THR A 554 -1.69 -24.01 13.59
N LEU A 555 -2.49 -22.96 13.62
CA LEU A 555 -2.14 -21.67 14.19
C LEU A 555 -2.42 -21.66 15.69
N VAL A 556 -1.42 -21.26 16.47
CA VAL A 556 -1.59 -20.86 17.88
C VAL A 556 -1.92 -19.38 17.88
N MET A 557 -3.19 -19.06 18.11
CA MET A 557 -3.71 -17.71 17.84
C MET A 557 -3.08 -16.64 18.73
N SER A 558 -2.70 -16.99 19.97
CA SER A 558 -2.01 -16.09 20.88
C SER A 558 -0.64 -15.60 20.36
N ASN A 559 -0.03 -16.29 19.39
CA ASN A 559 1.22 -15.83 18.78
C ASN A 559 1.04 -14.56 17.95
N TYR A 560 -0.19 -14.29 17.49
CA TYR A 560 -0.54 -13.17 16.61
C TYR A 560 -1.03 -11.93 17.37
N GLU A 561 -1.34 -12.06 18.68
CA GLU A 561 -1.78 -10.95 19.51
C GLU A 561 -0.74 -9.82 19.54
N ASN A 562 -1.18 -8.59 19.28
CA ASN A 562 -0.36 -7.39 19.15
C ASN A 562 0.74 -7.46 18.05
N LYS A 563 0.60 -8.41 17.10
CA LYS A 563 1.56 -8.61 16.01
C LYS A 563 0.92 -8.54 14.62
N MET A 564 -0.32 -8.08 14.53
CA MET A 564 -1.09 -7.91 13.30
C MET A 564 -1.43 -6.43 13.05
N GLY A 565 -0.51 -5.53 13.43
CA GLY A 565 -0.73 -4.09 13.39
C GLY A 565 -1.72 -3.56 14.42
N GLY A 566 -2.11 -2.30 14.28
CA GLY A 566 -3.09 -1.64 15.16
C GLY A 566 -4.52 -2.20 15.04
N GLY A 567 -4.76 -3.06 14.06
CA GLY A 567 -6.06 -3.64 13.73
C GLY A 567 -6.28 -3.75 12.23
N CYS A 568 -7.52 -4.09 11.84
CA CYS A 568 -7.91 -4.09 10.44
C CYS A 568 -8.33 -2.70 9.97
N ILE A 569 -7.94 -2.32 8.74
CA ILE A 569 -8.30 -1.06 8.10
C ILE A 569 -9.83 -0.84 8.03
N ASP A 570 -10.27 0.39 8.30
CA ASP A 570 -11.67 0.81 8.29
C ASP A 570 -11.84 2.08 7.44
N ALA A 571 -12.43 1.91 6.26
CA ALA A 571 -12.59 2.98 5.27
C ALA A 571 -13.45 4.13 5.81
N LEU A 572 -14.55 3.81 6.48
CA LEU A 572 -15.46 4.82 7.03
C LEU A 572 -14.78 5.64 8.14
N LYS A 573 -14.03 4.99 9.05
CA LYS A 573 -13.28 5.70 10.09
C LYS A 573 -12.29 6.68 9.49
N LEU A 574 -11.58 6.27 8.43
CA LEU A 574 -10.63 7.15 7.74
C LEU A 574 -11.35 8.37 7.17
N LEU A 575 -12.45 8.18 6.43
CA LEU A 575 -13.18 9.30 5.84
C LEU A 575 -13.75 10.26 6.91
N LEU A 576 -14.26 9.74 8.03
CA LEU A 576 -14.73 10.58 9.14
C LEU A 576 -13.59 11.34 9.83
N ALA A 577 -12.41 10.72 9.97
CA ALA A 577 -11.21 11.37 10.50
C ALA A 577 -10.71 12.49 9.55
N ILE A 578 -10.74 12.23 8.24
CA ILE A 578 -10.47 13.22 7.18
C ILE A 578 -11.55 14.30 7.11
N LYS A 579 -12.79 14.05 7.54
CA LYS A 579 -13.78 15.13 7.72
C LYS A 579 -13.56 15.92 9.02
N GLY A 580 -12.86 15.35 10.00
CA GLY A 580 -12.78 15.89 11.36
C GLY A 580 -14.09 15.69 12.15
N THR A 581 -14.89 14.69 11.76
CA THR A 581 -16.23 14.44 12.31
C THR A 581 -16.18 13.31 13.33
N PRO A 582 -16.41 13.58 14.63
CA PRO A 582 -16.44 12.53 15.64
C PRO A 582 -17.58 11.55 15.37
N ALA A 583 -17.28 10.26 15.47
CA ALA A 583 -18.25 9.18 15.31
C ALA A 583 -18.82 8.76 16.67
N ILE A 584 -20.14 8.71 16.73
CA ILE A 584 -20.92 8.19 17.84
C ILE A 584 -21.45 6.82 17.45
N TYR A 585 -20.90 5.78 18.07
CA TYR A 585 -21.28 4.41 17.79
C TYR A 585 -22.50 4.00 18.62
N VAL A 586 -23.51 3.44 17.96
CA VAL A 586 -24.78 3.05 18.58
C VAL A 586 -25.08 1.60 18.22
N LYS A 587 -25.32 0.75 19.21
CA LYS A 587 -25.74 -0.62 18.92
C LYS A 587 -27.16 -0.62 18.35
N THR A 588 -27.35 -1.23 17.18
CA THR A 588 -28.65 -1.22 16.49
C THR A 588 -29.73 -1.86 17.36
N GLY A 589 -30.85 -1.17 17.50
CA GLY A 589 -31.98 -1.58 18.32
C GLY A 589 -31.83 -1.29 19.82
N GLU A 590 -30.69 -0.76 20.28
CA GLU A 590 -30.44 -0.43 21.68
C GLU A 590 -30.27 1.09 21.88
N ALA A 591 -30.91 1.63 22.91
CA ALA A 591 -30.81 3.04 23.25
C ALA A 591 -29.44 3.35 23.86
N THR A 592 -28.70 4.26 23.24
CA THR A 592 -27.40 4.75 23.71
C THR A 592 -27.53 6.20 24.18
N VAL A 593 -27.16 6.49 25.43
CA VAL A 593 -27.17 7.84 25.98
C VAL A 593 -25.77 8.44 25.87
N VAL A 594 -25.64 9.57 25.18
CA VAL A 594 -24.36 10.23 24.94
C VAL A 594 -24.40 11.62 25.54
N ASP A 595 -23.38 11.95 26.33
CA ASP A 595 -23.20 13.30 26.89
C ASP A 595 -22.34 14.14 25.94
N PHE A 596 -22.98 15.12 25.29
CA PHE A 596 -22.33 15.96 24.29
C PHE A 596 -21.49 17.10 24.89
N ALA A 597 -21.58 17.36 26.20
CA ALA A 597 -20.78 18.41 26.85
C ALA A 597 -19.28 18.21 26.63
N SER A 598 -18.83 16.95 26.62
CA SER A 598 -17.43 16.58 26.38
C SER A 598 -16.90 17.06 25.03
N TYR A 599 -17.76 17.16 24.01
CA TYR A 599 -17.39 17.60 22.66
C TYR A 599 -17.46 19.12 22.45
N PHE A 600 -17.99 19.87 23.41
CA PHE A 600 -18.04 21.35 23.35
C PHE A 600 -17.16 22.02 24.41
N GLY A 601 -16.27 21.25 25.07
CA GLY A 601 -15.25 21.79 25.98
C GLY A 601 -14.96 20.96 27.24
N GLY A 602 -15.40 19.69 27.32
CA GLY A 602 -14.98 18.77 28.39
C GLY A 602 -15.82 18.82 29.68
N ALA A 603 -15.36 18.09 30.71
CA ALA A 603 -16.12 17.73 31.92
C ALA A 603 -16.56 18.89 32.85
N ASN A 604 -16.24 20.14 32.53
CA ASN A 604 -16.65 21.32 33.30
C ASN A 604 -17.14 22.47 32.41
N SER A 605 -17.41 22.20 31.13
CA SER A 605 -17.92 23.22 30.22
C SER A 605 -19.39 23.52 30.46
N LYS A 606 -19.71 24.81 30.60
CA LYS A 606 -21.09 25.29 30.70
C LYS A 606 -21.65 25.48 29.29
N VAL A 607 -22.24 24.41 28.75
CA VAL A 607 -22.92 24.44 27.46
C VAL A 607 -24.37 24.00 27.62
N VAL A 608 -25.27 24.62 26.85
CA VAL A 608 -26.69 24.26 26.80
C VAL A 608 -27.02 23.80 25.38
N LEU A 609 -27.40 22.55 25.21
CA LEU A 609 -27.83 22.05 23.90
C LEU A 609 -29.14 22.72 23.49
N LYS A 610 -29.24 23.16 22.24
CA LYS A 610 -30.40 23.89 21.70
C LYS A 610 -31.19 23.05 20.70
N SER A 611 -30.51 22.43 19.74
CA SER A 611 -31.17 21.68 18.68
C SER A 611 -30.25 20.66 18.04
N VAL A 612 -30.85 19.62 17.45
CA VAL A 612 -30.18 18.66 16.57
C VAL A 612 -30.77 18.86 15.18
N LEU A 613 -29.90 18.90 14.17
CA LEU A 613 -30.26 19.03 12.77
C LEU A 613 -29.69 17.83 12.01
N SER A 614 -30.53 17.10 11.30
CA SER A 614 -30.11 16.10 10.31
C SER A 614 -31.21 15.96 9.29
N GLU A 615 -30.84 15.86 8.02
CA GLU A 615 -31.80 15.62 6.93
C GLU A 615 -32.06 14.12 6.71
N ASP A 616 -31.25 13.24 7.33
CA ASP A 616 -31.07 11.85 6.88
C ASP A 616 -31.22 10.79 8.00
N PHE A 617 -31.86 11.13 9.11
CA PHE A 617 -32.08 10.19 10.23
C PHE A 617 -32.81 8.89 9.83
N ALA A 618 -33.54 8.89 8.72
CA ALA A 618 -34.15 7.70 8.14
C ALA A 618 -33.12 6.59 7.80
N LYS A 619 -31.86 6.95 7.47
CA LYS A 619 -30.77 5.98 7.18
C LYS A 619 -30.45 5.07 8.36
N VAL A 620 -30.65 5.54 9.59
CA VAL A 620 -30.51 4.75 10.83
C VAL A 620 -31.85 4.36 11.45
N GLY A 621 -32.95 4.59 10.73
CA GLY A 621 -34.31 4.24 11.13
C GLY A 621 -34.96 5.16 12.17
N LEU A 622 -34.37 6.33 12.45
CA LEU A 622 -34.93 7.32 13.36
C LEU A 622 -36.07 8.10 12.66
N THR A 623 -37.24 8.16 13.30
CA THR A 623 -38.45 8.82 12.76
C THR A 623 -38.75 10.17 13.41
N SER A 624 -38.02 10.53 14.46
CA SER A 624 -38.11 11.82 15.13
C SER A 624 -36.74 12.28 15.61
N LEU A 625 -36.59 13.58 15.84
CA LEU A 625 -35.36 14.13 16.42
C LEU A 625 -35.15 13.53 17.82
N PRO A 626 -33.94 13.04 18.13
CA PRO A 626 -33.65 12.52 19.46
C PRO A 626 -33.81 13.62 20.52
N ALA A 627 -34.45 13.28 21.64
CA ALA A 627 -34.77 14.23 22.69
C ALA A 627 -33.56 14.54 23.59
N PHE A 628 -33.44 15.80 24.01
CA PHE A 628 -32.40 16.24 24.95
C PHE A 628 -32.84 16.06 26.41
N SER A 629 -31.87 15.71 27.25
CA SER A 629 -31.97 15.88 28.71
C SER A 629 -30.68 16.54 29.20
N GLY A 630 -30.73 17.87 29.39
CA GLY A 630 -29.55 18.68 29.66
C GLY A 630 -28.54 18.63 28.50
N THR A 631 -27.37 18.07 28.74
CA THR A 631 -26.31 17.86 27.73
C THR A 631 -26.33 16.47 27.09
N LYS A 632 -27.31 15.64 27.45
CA LYS A 632 -27.39 14.26 27.01
C LYS A 632 -28.42 14.08 25.91
N LEU A 633 -28.07 13.23 24.94
CA LEU A 633 -28.94 12.80 23.85
C LEU A 633 -29.10 11.28 23.92
N THR A 634 -30.34 10.80 23.80
CA THR A 634 -30.61 9.36 23.69
C THR A 634 -30.80 8.99 22.23
N LEU A 635 -29.91 8.16 21.69
CA LEU A 635 -29.92 7.66 20.33
C LEU A 635 -30.44 6.21 20.33
N ASN A 636 -31.60 5.97 19.71
CA ASN A 636 -32.16 4.64 19.55
C ASN A 636 -32.30 4.34 18.06
N CYS A 637 -31.26 3.78 17.44
CA CYS A 637 -31.20 3.55 16.00
C CYS A 637 -31.78 2.17 15.67
N PRO A 638 -32.98 2.05 15.07
CA PRO A 638 -33.60 0.75 14.79
C PRO A 638 -32.96 0.01 13.61
N LYS A 639 -32.17 0.71 12.79
CA LYS A 639 -31.49 0.14 11.61
C LYS A 639 -29.99 0.39 11.65
N ALA A 640 -29.23 -0.56 11.14
CA ALA A 640 -27.81 -0.36 10.87
C ALA A 640 -27.64 0.65 9.72
N GLY A 641 -26.63 1.49 9.82
CA GLY A 641 -26.34 2.52 8.82
C GLY A 641 -25.52 3.65 9.40
N VAL A 642 -25.25 4.66 8.58
CA VAL A 642 -24.53 5.87 8.97
C VAL A 642 -25.34 7.10 8.59
N THR A 643 -25.35 8.09 9.47
CA THR A 643 -25.89 9.42 9.15
C THR A 643 -25.08 10.50 9.83
N ILE A 644 -25.08 11.67 9.22
CA ILE A 644 -24.43 12.87 9.76
C ILE A 644 -25.50 13.79 10.35
N PHE A 645 -25.18 14.40 11.48
CA PHE A 645 -26.05 15.36 12.14
C PHE A 645 -25.23 16.46 12.82
N THR A 646 -25.85 17.62 12.98
CA THR A 646 -25.28 18.76 13.68
C THR A 646 -25.96 18.93 15.02
N VAL A 647 -25.16 19.06 16.08
CA VAL A 647 -25.63 19.50 17.39
C VAL A 647 -25.31 20.99 17.52
N LYS A 648 -26.33 21.78 17.84
CA LYS A 648 -26.18 23.18 18.23
C LYS A 648 -26.22 23.31 19.74
N ALA A 649 -25.30 24.09 20.29
CA ALA A 649 -25.19 24.39 21.69
C ALA A 649 -24.97 25.90 21.91
N GLU A 650 -25.20 26.37 23.12
CA GLU A 650 -24.89 27.74 23.54
C GLU A 650 -23.78 27.70 24.57
N ALA A 651 -22.74 28.50 24.36
CA ALA A 651 -21.64 28.73 25.28
C ALA A 651 -21.58 30.22 25.63
N GLY A 652 -21.99 30.57 26.85
CA GLY A 652 -22.26 31.96 27.20
C GLY A 652 -23.47 32.48 26.42
N ASP A 653 -23.29 33.55 25.65
CA ASP A 653 -24.34 34.14 24.80
C ASP A 653 -24.17 33.79 23.30
N MET A 654 -23.21 32.92 22.97
CA MET A 654 -22.93 32.55 21.58
C MET A 654 -23.44 31.14 21.26
N GLU A 655 -24.14 31.03 20.13
CA GLU A 655 -24.48 29.74 19.53
C GLU A 655 -23.24 29.16 18.84
N ILE A 656 -22.97 27.88 19.11
CA ILE A 656 -21.90 27.09 18.51
C ILE A 656 -22.51 25.81 17.93
N SER A 657 -21.93 25.30 16.85
CA SER A 657 -22.38 24.09 16.18
C SER A 657 -21.24 23.13 15.95
N ARG A 658 -21.49 21.84 16.10
CA ARG A 658 -20.54 20.79 15.75
C ARG A 658 -21.25 19.63 15.05
N GLU A 659 -20.60 19.14 14.01
CA GLU A 659 -21.07 17.98 13.25
C GLU A 659 -20.57 16.68 13.90
N PHE A 660 -21.40 15.64 13.83
CA PHE A 660 -21.13 14.30 14.34
C PHE A 660 -21.69 13.26 13.35
N ALA A 661 -21.08 12.07 13.34
CA ALA A 661 -21.64 10.92 12.66
C ALA A 661 -22.29 9.98 13.68
N ILE A 662 -23.47 9.45 13.37
CA ILE A 662 -24.00 8.26 14.04
C ILE A 662 -23.61 7.06 13.19
N VAL A 663 -22.95 6.09 13.81
CA VAL A 663 -22.64 4.81 13.19
C VAL A 663 -23.42 3.74 13.95
N SER A 664 -24.53 3.26 13.36
CA SER A 664 -25.35 2.22 13.95
C SER A 664 -24.99 0.84 13.41
N ARG A 665 -24.69 -0.11 14.30
CA ARG A 665 -24.32 -1.50 13.95
C ARG A 665 -24.87 -2.51 14.96
N SER A 666 -25.24 -3.70 14.49
CA SER A 666 -25.75 -4.79 15.34
C SER A 666 -24.67 -5.42 16.23
N GLY A 667 -23.48 -5.66 15.66
CA GLY A 667 -22.30 -6.15 16.38
C GLY A 667 -21.42 -5.00 16.84
N LEU A 668 -21.86 -4.19 17.82
CA LEU A 668 -21.02 -3.14 18.41
C LEU A 668 -20.57 -3.53 19.82
N ALA A 669 -19.25 -3.56 20.05
CA ALA A 669 -18.65 -3.79 21.36
C ALA A 669 -18.83 -2.61 22.30
N ALA A 670 -18.77 -2.88 23.60
CA ALA A 670 -18.86 -1.86 24.64
C ALA A 670 -17.76 -0.77 24.54
N ASN A 671 -16.65 -1.04 23.84
CA ASN A 671 -15.58 -0.08 23.58
C ASN A 671 -15.74 0.70 22.26
N GLY A 672 -16.87 0.56 21.55
CA GLY A 672 -17.08 1.19 20.24
C GLY A 672 -16.38 0.50 19.07
N GLY A 673 -15.71 -0.64 19.29
CA GLY A 673 -15.26 -1.54 18.23
C GLY A 673 -16.40 -2.44 17.72
N TRP A 674 -16.16 -3.25 16.67
CA TRP A 674 -17.11 -4.24 16.14
C TRP A 674 -17.43 -5.34 17.19
N LEU A 675 -18.28 -6.35 16.99
CA LEU A 675 -18.45 -7.55 17.83
C LEU A 675 -18.77 -8.73 16.92
#